data_AF-A0A7K1ZTQ5-F1
#
_entry.id   AF-A0A7K1ZTQ5-F1
#
_cell.length_a   1.000
_cell.length_b   1.000
_cell.length_c   1.000
_cell.angle_alpha   90.00
_cell.angle_beta   90.00
_cell.angle_gamma   90.00
#
_symmetry.space_group_name_H-M   'P 1'
#
loop_
_entity.id
_entity.type
_entity.pdbx_description
1 polymer ?
#
loop_
_entity_poly.entity_id
_entity_poly.type
_entity_poly.pdbx_seq_one_letter_code
_entity_poly.pdbx_strand_id
1 'polypeptide(L)'
;MEHRYRKEGHMPHLKGPVPQAQAKEGPMPQLVKKRRSGWAVLAATTLVASLLAVGAGPAAALDDDSKPNAPAATSACVGDATGDMMFSDVSEGHAFRGDINCLAYYGITVGYGDGTFRPNADVSNEEMILFMERSAAAAGADAEAVVGDFAMSGSDPVHRGDMALLIARLLVASTSLESRVNVTNNDDGTFAVANVANGVATAVSGDDWDYFADSRSQQNRVHDSAASALYELGVAKGTGNGNFSPSSTVSRGAMAAFITRALGHTSARPEGVTIQSASPGEALISVRDANFHPVANVPLDIFSARADQVDEAFNDDGTCFAPRLTREDGDMMGLCTIDALDPITTLSGDFSKSVTVNTDAGGTTVWAWTGEHGDKVEDGGEGIAHINLTETMSLTADAAKVTTDMGMGVARAAFGSTVTVTIQLIDTTAGNADAGPTEGNTSYQVVERRDTDTNVESDGSPGDVTAGAQVVTRTLAVDASGKATFTITADDPDATDRNNPDGNSGATPPVPNRIDRVRVTFTVTPATANGGPALNDGLSSTDANGLQTITFSDAASVVSAATVATSADYLMAPTSGSASNVVTVTVVDQFGHPMRNQMVRLSSTHEPAGADPANASTFPVARRTDSSGSVRIGYTRVGGASVETVVAHNAADTNADGTAVDLVAGNRIPADTTDGGQASVYWVAALTADALTAGDALVADAETNTLIISSANGPQLVRYDDNDQFIVNDATVDPALTSVPITLARFEQYLAADTSNNDDVGVASYDSTDSSDVATFTLTVAANT
;
A
#
# COMPACT_ATOMS: atom_id res chain seq x y z
N MET A 1 67.91 -19.08 19.16
CA MET A 1 67.10 -17.93 19.60
C MET A 1 67.64 -16.70 18.89
N GLU A 2 66.85 -16.23 17.94
CA GLU A 2 66.83 -14.97 17.18
C GLU A 2 68.15 -14.23 16.85
N HIS A 3 68.41 -14.17 15.53
CA HIS A 3 69.44 -13.42 14.83
C HIS A 3 68.79 -12.17 14.19
N ARG A 4 69.29 -10.97 14.51
CA ARG A 4 70.25 -10.14 13.74
C ARG A 4 69.70 -9.36 12.52
N TYR A 5 69.76 -8.04 12.71
CA TYR A 5 70.43 -7.02 11.88
C TYR A 5 69.88 -6.60 10.51
N ARG A 6 69.51 -5.31 10.50
CA ARG A 6 69.36 -4.33 9.42
C ARG A 6 70.62 -4.26 8.53
N LYS A 7 70.43 -4.16 7.20
CA LYS A 7 71.48 -3.72 6.25
C LYS A 7 70.89 -2.88 5.12
N GLU A 8 71.67 -1.89 4.73
CA GLU A 8 71.44 -0.83 3.75
C GLU A 8 71.42 -1.32 2.30
N GLY A 9 70.81 -0.53 1.41
CA GLY A 9 70.95 -0.64 -0.04
C GLY A 9 70.62 0.70 -0.72
N HIS A 10 71.66 1.45 -1.07
CA HIS A 10 71.65 2.67 -1.88
C HIS A 10 71.93 2.29 -3.35
N MET A 11 71.24 2.89 -4.34
CA MET A 11 71.79 3.40 -5.61
C MET A 11 70.67 4.00 -6.52
N PRO A 12 71.01 4.88 -7.48
CA PRO A 12 70.24 6.11 -7.76
C PRO A 12 69.48 6.13 -9.09
N HIS A 13 68.48 7.02 -9.18
CA HIS A 13 67.74 7.35 -10.40
C HIS A 13 68.60 8.10 -11.43
N LEU A 14 68.70 7.55 -12.64
CA LEU A 14 69.26 8.20 -13.83
C LEU A 14 68.16 8.91 -14.64
N LYS A 15 68.38 10.19 -14.95
CA LYS A 15 67.59 11.05 -15.86
C LYS A 15 67.86 10.69 -17.34
N GLY A 16 66.82 10.23 -18.05
CA GLY A 16 66.49 10.32 -19.50
C GLY A 16 67.55 10.10 -20.60
N PRO A 17 67.20 10.21 -21.91
CA PRO A 17 65.97 9.81 -22.62
C PRO A 17 66.27 8.73 -23.71
N VAL A 18 65.27 7.93 -24.10
CA VAL A 18 65.36 7.06 -25.30
C VAL A 18 64.05 7.21 -26.11
N PRO A 19 64.13 7.30 -27.46
CA PRO A 19 63.20 8.06 -28.28
C PRO A 19 61.97 7.29 -28.76
N GLN A 20 60.94 8.07 -29.08
CA GLN A 20 59.67 7.68 -29.66
C GLN A 20 59.83 6.85 -30.94
N ALA A 21 59.21 5.67 -30.96
CA ALA A 21 58.80 5.01 -32.19
C ALA A 21 57.30 5.25 -32.37
N GLN A 22 56.97 6.03 -33.40
CA GLN A 22 55.61 6.29 -33.84
C GLN A 22 54.97 4.98 -34.35
N ALA A 23 54.00 4.46 -33.62
CA ALA A 23 52.98 3.59 -34.18
C ALA A 23 51.85 4.50 -34.70
N LYS A 24 51.63 4.42 -36.01
CA LYS A 24 50.65 5.19 -36.76
C LYS A 24 49.26 4.61 -36.47
N GLU A 25 48.54 5.21 -35.52
CA GLU A 25 47.13 4.91 -35.29
C GLU A 25 46.31 5.41 -36.49
N GLY A 26 45.71 4.48 -37.22
CA GLY A 26 44.59 4.76 -38.10
C GLY A 26 43.32 5.04 -37.27
N PRO A 27 42.31 5.73 -37.82
CA PRO A 27 41.17 6.20 -37.04
C PRO A 27 40.32 5.02 -36.57
N MET A 28 40.10 4.94 -35.25
CA MET A 28 39.09 4.07 -34.65
C MET A 28 37.70 4.46 -35.17
N PRO A 29 36.80 3.50 -35.47
CA PRO A 29 35.40 3.79 -35.78
C PRO A 29 34.76 4.53 -34.60
N GLN A 30 34.11 5.65 -34.92
CA GLN A 30 33.47 6.53 -33.94
C GLN A 30 32.38 5.77 -33.18
N LEU A 31 32.54 5.64 -31.86
CA LEU A 31 31.43 5.42 -30.93
C LEU A 31 30.35 6.46 -31.23
N VAL A 32 29.16 5.99 -31.58
CA VAL A 32 28.00 6.82 -31.91
C VAL A 32 27.75 7.77 -30.73
N LYS A 33 27.80 9.08 -31.00
CA LYS A 33 27.63 10.14 -30.00
C LYS A 33 26.32 9.94 -29.24
N LYS A 34 26.40 9.72 -27.91
CA LYS A 34 25.30 9.92 -26.94
C LYS A 34 24.68 11.30 -27.24
N ARG A 35 23.54 11.34 -27.95
CA ARG A 35 22.74 12.55 -28.08
C ARG A 35 21.94 12.67 -26.79
N ARG A 36 22.48 13.39 -25.80
CA ARG A 36 21.66 13.94 -24.71
C ARG A 36 20.72 14.96 -25.35
N SER A 37 19.45 14.62 -25.52
CA SER A 37 18.39 15.62 -25.72
C SER A 37 17.68 15.79 -24.39
N GLY A 38 17.98 16.89 -23.70
CA GLY A 38 17.27 17.28 -22.48
C GLY A 38 15.84 17.69 -22.81
N TRP A 39 14.90 16.81 -22.53
CA TRP A 39 13.47 17.10 -22.40
C TRP A 39 13.02 16.50 -21.08
N ALA A 40 12.37 17.33 -20.26
CA ALA A 40 11.85 17.00 -18.94
C ALA A 40 10.93 15.77 -18.96
N VAL A 41 11.09 14.91 -17.96
CA VAL A 41 10.32 13.68 -17.78
C VAL A 41 8.93 14.03 -17.27
N LEU A 42 7.94 13.89 -18.15
CA LEU A 42 6.54 13.72 -17.79
C LEU A 42 6.21 12.28 -18.17
N ALA A 43 6.32 11.36 -17.21
CA ALA A 43 5.98 9.96 -17.40
C ALA A 43 4.46 9.83 -17.54
N ALA A 44 3.95 9.92 -18.76
CA ALA A 44 2.55 9.65 -19.07
C ALA A 44 2.30 8.14 -19.01
N THR A 45 1.52 7.73 -18.01
CA THR A 45 0.90 6.41 -17.90
C THR A 45 -0.12 6.23 -19.03
N THR A 46 0.20 5.39 -20.03
CA THR A 46 -0.82 4.86 -20.94
C THR A 46 -0.74 3.34 -21.01
N LEU A 47 -1.71 2.70 -20.38
CA LEU A 47 -2.04 1.29 -20.53
C LEU A 47 -2.52 1.05 -21.98
N VAL A 48 -1.64 0.60 -22.87
CA VAL A 48 -2.04 0.22 -24.23
C VAL A 48 -2.42 -1.26 -24.26
N ALA A 49 -3.71 -1.52 -24.05
CA ALA A 49 -4.34 -2.77 -24.49
C ALA A 49 -4.42 -2.77 -26.03
N SER A 50 -3.40 -3.33 -26.70
CA SER A 50 -3.45 -3.58 -28.15
C SER A 50 -4.11 -4.93 -28.43
N LEU A 51 -5.43 -4.93 -28.60
CA LEU A 51 -6.18 -6.02 -29.21
C LEU A 51 -6.18 -5.81 -30.74
N LEU A 52 -5.50 -6.68 -31.50
CA LEU A 52 -6.09 -7.49 -32.58
C LEU A 52 -5.05 -8.42 -33.25
N ALA A 53 -5.35 -9.71 -33.05
CA ALA A 53 -4.76 -10.95 -33.53
C ALA A 53 -4.34 -11.06 -35.01
N VAL A 54 -3.36 -11.93 -35.27
CA VAL A 54 -3.54 -13.20 -36.01
C VAL A 54 -2.52 -14.24 -35.49
N GLY A 55 -2.99 -15.38 -34.96
CA GLY A 55 -2.22 -16.63 -35.14
C GLY A 55 -2.08 -17.68 -34.02
N ALA A 56 -2.64 -17.51 -32.82
CA ALA A 56 -2.98 -18.59 -31.86
C ALA A 56 -3.60 -17.92 -30.63
N GLY A 57 -4.86 -18.22 -30.31
CA GLY A 57 -5.42 -17.81 -29.02
C GLY A 57 -4.66 -18.48 -27.87
N PRO A 58 -4.70 -17.94 -26.64
CA PRO A 58 -4.31 -18.74 -25.49
C PRO A 58 -5.21 -19.97 -25.51
N ALA A 59 -4.60 -21.14 -25.64
CA ALA A 59 -5.27 -22.37 -25.27
C ALA A 59 -5.80 -22.14 -23.84
N ALA A 60 -7.07 -22.50 -23.62
CA ALA A 60 -7.62 -22.61 -22.28
C ALA A 60 -6.60 -23.30 -21.37
N ALA A 61 -6.49 -22.80 -20.13
CA ALA A 61 -5.56 -23.28 -19.11
C ALA A 61 -5.44 -24.81 -19.12
N LEU A 62 -4.26 -25.28 -19.53
CA LEU A 62 -3.76 -26.60 -19.17
C LEU A 62 -3.07 -26.40 -17.83
N ASP A 63 -3.80 -26.66 -16.75
CA ASP A 63 -3.38 -26.63 -15.34
C ASP A 63 -2.78 -25.32 -14.78
N ASP A 64 -3.00 -25.10 -13.49
CA ASP A 64 -2.42 -23.96 -12.74
C ASP A 64 -0.88 -24.13 -12.58
N ASP A 65 -0.39 -25.37 -12.68
CA ASP A 65 1.04 -25.75 -12.64
C ASP A 65 1.86 -25.27 -13.86
N SER A 66 1.21 -24.67 -14.87
CA SER A 66 1.90 -24.17 -16.09
C SER A 66 2.40 -22.73 -15.97
N LYS A 67 2.28 -22.04 -14.84
CA LYS A 67 2.80 -20.67 -14.67
C LYS A 67 4.26 -20.71 -14.17
N PRO A 68 5.14 -19.81 -14.65
CA PRO A 68 6.48 -19.70 -14.08
C PRO A 68 6.39 -19.31 -12.61
N ASN A 69 7.07 -20.05 -11.74
CA ASN A 69 6.99 -19.88 -10.29
C ASN A 69 7.94 -18.80 -9.74
N ALA A 70 8.95 -18.40 -10.52
CA ALA A 70 9.92 -17.37 -10.14
C ALA A 70 10.19 -16.39 -11.29
N PRO A 71 9.17 -15.70 -11.85
CA PRO A 71 9.40 -14.71 -12.90
C PRO A 71 10.28 -13.56 -12.38
N ALA A 72 10.96 -12.88 -13.30
CA ALA A 72 11.79 -11.73 -12.93
C ALA A 72 10.90 -10.64 -12.31
N ALA A 73 11.22 -10.25 -11.07
CA ALA A 73 10.55 -9.14 -10.38
C ALA A 73 10.84 -7.78 -11.04
N THR A 74 11.93 -7.70 -11.80
CA THR A 74 12.50 -6.44 -12.32
C THR A 74 12.96 -6.61 -13.77
N SER A 75 13.04 -5.49 -14.47
CA SER A 75 13.57 -5.41 -15.83
C SER A 75 15.03 -4.93 -15.82
N ALA A 76 15.86 -5.51 -16.68
CA ALA A 76 17.18 -4.94 -16.97
C ALA A 76 17.08 -3.75 -17.95
N CYS A 77 15.98 -3.56 -18.67
CA CYS A 77 15.90 -2.61 -19.77
C CYS A 77 15.38 -1.24 -19.36
N VAL A 78 15.97 -0.17 -19.90
CA VAL A 78 15.52 1.22 -19.73
C VAL A 78 14.26 1.48 -20.56
N GLY A 79 13.24 2.13 -19.98
CA GLY A 79 12.05 2.56 -20.71
C GLY A 79 12.37 3.37 -21.98
N ASP A 80 13.24 4.38 -21.88
CA ASP A 80 13.60 5.25 -23.00
C ASP A 80 14.45 4.57 -24.08
N ALA A 81 15.37 3.67 -23.70
CA ALA A 81 16.19 2.94 -24.67
C ALA A 81 15.34 2.01 -25.56
N THR A 82 14.19 1.52 -25.08
CA THR A 82 13.27 0.75 -25.91
C THR A 82 12.59 1.60 -26.99
N GLY A 83 12.52 2.92 -26.84
CA GLY A 83 11.93 3.87 -27.79
C GLY A 83 12.79 4.17 -29.02
N ASP A 84 14.11 4.07 -28.88
CA ASP A 84 15.06 4.47 -29.93
C ASP A 84 15.12 3.50 -31.12
N MET A 85 15.34 4.01 -32.32
CA MET A 85 15.69 3.17 -33.47
C MET A 85 17.22 3.01 -33.55
N MET A 86 17.73 1.91 -32.98
CA MET A 86 19.17 1.63 -32.94
C MET A 86 19.71 0.99 -34.24
N PHE A 87 18.86 0.27 -34.98
CA PHE A 87 19.23 -0.44 -36.20
C PHE A 87 18.23 -0.20 -37.33
N SER A 88 18.71 -0.07 -38.56
CA SER A 88 17.86 0.33 -39.71
C SER A 88 16.85 -0.73 -40.16
N ASP A 89 17.07 -1.99 -39.78
CA ASP A 89 16.22 -3.15 -40.15
C ASP A 89 15.33 -3.64 -39.00
N VAL A 90 15.26 -2.88 -37.90
CA VAL A 90 14.36 -3.13 -36.77
C VAL A 90 13.31 -2.03 -36.73
N SER A 91 12.15 -2.28 -37.33
CA SER A 91 11.04 -1.33 -37.36
C SER A 91 10.39 -1.12 -35.99
N GLU A 92 9.70 0.01 -35.80
CA GLU A 92 8.97 0.34 -34.56
C GLU A 92 7.99 -0.76 -34.10
N GLY A 93 7.30 -1.42 -35.03
CA GLY A 93 6.39 -2.54 -34.73
C GLY A 93 7.03 -3.93 -34.67
N HIS A 94 8.37 -4.04 -34.70
CA HIS A 94 9.04 -5.33 -34.68
C HIS A 94 8.94 -5.99 -33.30
N ALA A 95 8.56 -7.27 -33.24
CA ALA A 95 8.25 -7.99 -32.00
C ALA A 95 9.41 -8.00 -30.97
N PHE A 96 10.66 -8.01 -31.45
CA PHE A 96 11.87 -8.03 -30.61
C PHE A 96 12.55 -6.66 -30.47
N ARG A 97 11.90 -5.55 -30.87
CA ARG A 97 12.54 -4.23 -30.87
C ARG A 97 13.08 -3.84 -29.49
N GLY A 98 12.26 -3.98 -28.45
CA GLY A 98 12.64 -3.63 -27.08
C GLY A 98 13.84 -4.45 -26.60
N ASP A 99 13.84 -5.76 -26.83
CA ASP A 99 14.93 -6.66 -26.44
C ASP A 99 16.23 -6.30 -27.17
N ILE A 100 16.16 -6.10 -28.49
CA ILE A 100 17.34 -5.75 -29.32
C ILE A 100 17.94 -4.41 -28.88
N ASN A 101 17.10 -3.41 -28.64
CA ASN A 101 17.55 -2.10 -28.18
C ASN A 101 18.16 -2.18 -26.78
N CYS A 102 17.60 -3.00 -25.91
CA CYS A 102 18.15 -3.25 -24.58
C CYS A 102 19.56 -3.86 -24.66
N LEU A 103 19.77 -4.87 -25.52
CA LEU A 103 21.11 -5.41 -25.74
C LEU A 103 22.07 -4.38 -26.36
N ALA A 104 21.58 -3.49 -27.23
CA ALA A 104 22.39 -2.42 -27.81
C ALA A 104 22.81 -1.39 -26.77
N TYR A 105 21.92 -1.04 -25.84
CA TYR A 105 22.18 -0.13 -24.73
C TYR A 105 23.34 -0.61 -23.85
N TYR A 106 23.34 -1.90 -23.50
CA TYR A 106 24.42 -2.54 -22.74
C TYR A 106 25.69 -2.81 -23.56
N GLY A 107 25.71 -2.46 -24.85
CA GLY A 107 26.83 -2.76 -25.75
C GLY A 107 27.02 -4.26 -26.03
N ILE A 108 26.06 -5.10 -25.64
CA ILE A 108 26.04 -6.54 -25.91
C ILE A 108 26.01 -6.76 -27.43
N THR A 109 25.28 -5.92 -28.15
CA THR A 109 25.30 -5.90 -29.62
C THR A 109 25.60 -4.52 -30.18
N VAL A 110 26.31 -4.52 -31.31
CA VAL A 110 26.54 -3.32 -32.14
C VAL A 110 25.99 -3.52 -33.56
N GLY A 111 25.23 -4.61 -33.79
CA GLY A 111 24.80 -5.02 -35.11
C GLY A 111 25.96 -5.37 -36.04
N TYR A 112 25.74 -5.20 -37.33
CA TYR A 112 26.73 -5.35 -38.39
C TYR A 112 27.25 -3.96 -38.82
N GLY A 113 28.40 -3.92 -39.49
CA GLY A 113 29.03 -2.66 -39.93
C GLY A 113 28.22 -1.87 -40.97
N ASP A 114 27.10 -2.41 -41.46
CA ASP A 114 26.14 -1.75 -42.35
C ASP A 114 24.99 -1.05 -41.59
N GLY A 115 24.97 -1.11 -40.26
CA GLY A 115 23.91 -0.52 -39.41
C GLY A 115 22.69 -1.42 -39.21
N THR A 116 22.75 -2.69 -39.62
CA THR A 116 21.67 -3.68 -39.45
C THR A 116 21.90 -4.60 -38.25
N PHE A 117 20.83 -5.16 -37.68
CA PHE A 117 20.89 -6.20 -36.63
C PHE A 117 20.63 -7.61 -37.17
N ARG A 118 19.83 -7.73 -38.24
CA ARG A 118 19.37 -8.96 -38.89
C ARG A 118 18.58 -9.89 -37.95
N PRO A 119 17.43 -9.44 -37.41
CA PRO A 119 16.71 -10.16 -36.36
C PRO A 119 16.22 -11.57 -36.74
N ASN A 120 16.03 -11.84 -38.04
CA ASN A 120 15.56 -13.13 -38.54
C ASN A 120 16.68 -14.09 -38.98
N ALA A 121 17.95 -13.67 -38.93
CA ALA A 121 19.07 -14.55 -39.23
C ALA A 121 19.31 -15.51 -38.07
N ASP A 122 19.73 -16.75 -38.37
CA ASP A 122 20.20 -17.69 -37.37
C ASP A 122 21.50 -17.18 -36.71
N VAL A 123 21.67 -17.48 -35.43
CA VAL A 123 22.88 -17.13 -34.67
C VAL A 123 23.94 -18.21 -34.88
N SER A 124 25.13 -17.83 -35.31
CA SER A 124 26.27 -18.77 -35.38
C SER A 124 26.85 -19.06 -33.99
N ASN A 125 27.60 -20.14 -33.86
CA ASN A 125 28.28 -20.48 -32.61
C ASN A 125 29.17 -19.34 -32.08
N GLU A 126 29.99 -18.76 -32.97
CA GLU A 126 30.88 -17.65 -32.65
C GLU A 126 30.12 -16.37 -32.24
N GLU A 127 28.99 -16.09 -32.91
CA GLU A 127 28.15 -14.95 -32.54
C GLU A 127 27.57 -15.15 -31.15
N MET A 128 27.02 -16.32 -30.85
CA MET A 128 26.44 -16.62 -29.54
C MET A 128 27.46 -16.46 -28.41
N ILE A 129 28.69 -16.94 -28.60
CA ILE A 129 29.76 -16.76 -27.61
C ILE A 129 29.98 -15.27 -27.32
N LEU A 130 30.09 -14.45 -28.37
CA LEU A 130 30.29 -13.01 -28.21
C LEU A 130 29.12 -12.32 -27.49
N PHE A 131 27.88 -12.72 -27.78
CA PHE A 131 26.70 -12.24 -27.06
C PHE A 131 26.76 -12.61 -25.58
N MET A 132 27.12 -13.86 -25.26
CA MET A 132 27.16 -14.36 -23.89
C MET A 132 28.34 -13.80 -23.09
N GLU A 133 29.52 -13.61 -23.68
CA GLU A 133 30.66 -12.94 -23.04
C GLU A 133 30.30 -11.51 -22.62
N ARG A 134 29.64 -10.76 -23.51
CA ARG A 134 29.22 -9.39 -23.22
C ARG A 134 28.06 -9.34 -22.24
N SER A 135 27.16 -10.32 -22.30
CA SER A 135 26.07 -10.45 -21.32
C SER A 135 26.62 -10.77 -19.93
N ALA A 136 27.65 -11.61 -19.84
CA ALA A 136 28.37 -11.89 -18.59
C ALA A 136 29.01 -10.62 -18.03
N ALA A 137 29.70 -9.84 -18.87
CA ALA A 137 30.26 -8.56 -18.46
C ALA A 137 29.18 -7.59 -17.93
N ALA A 138 28.06 -7.44 -18.64
CA ALA A 138 26.94 -6.59 -18.22
C ALA A 138 26.27 -7.07 -16.92
N ALA A 139 26.33 -8.37 -16.63
CA ALA A 139 25.82 -8.97 -15.39
C ALA A 139 26.87 -9.07 -14.26
N GLY A 140 28.10 -8.58 -14.48
CA GLY A 140 29.21 -8.71 -13.53
C GLY A 140 29.71 -10.16 -13.31
N ALA A 141 29.42 -11.06 -14.24
CA ALA A 141 29.79 -12.48 -14.17
C ALA A 141 31.12 -12.79 -14.89
N ASP A 142 31.79 -13.86 -14.46
CA ASP A 142 32.96 -14.39 -15.16
C ASP A 142 32.55 -15.06 -16.47
N ALA A 143 32.97 -14.47 -17.60
CA ALA A 143 32.65 -14.99 -18.93
C ALA A 143 33.17 -16.42 -19.14
N GLU A 144 34.31 -16.80 -18.55
CA GLU A 144 34.85 -18.15 -18.68
C GLU A 144 33.90 -19.20 -18.09
N ALA A 145 33.24 -18.89 -16.97
CA ALA A 145 32.24 -19.76 -16.36
C ALA A 145 30.98 -19.94 -17.24
N VAL A 146 30.73 -19.00 -18.15
CA VAL A 146 29.58 -19.03 -19.07
C VAL A 146 29.90 -19.79 -20.36
N VAL A 147 30.98 -19.41 -21.05
CA VAL A 147 31.27 -19.86 -22.42
C VAL A 147 32.43 -20.85 -22.57
N GLY A 148 33.20 -21.13 -21.51
CA GLY A 148 34.55 -21.73 -21.61
C GLY A 148 34.67 -23.02 -22.44
N ASP A 149 33.74 -23.97 -22.30
CA ASP A 149 33.74 -25.25 -23.07
C ASP A 149 32.91 -25.19 -24.37
N PHE A 150 32.13 -24.12 -24.56
CA PHE A 150 31.11 -24.04 -25.60
C PHE A 150 31.71 -23.83 -26.99
N ALA A 151 32.84 -23.11 -27.06
CA ALA A 151 33.57 -22.85 -28.30
C ALA A 151 34.02 -24.12 -29.04
N MET A 152 34.14 -25.26 -28.34
CA MET A 152 34.56 -26.53 -28.93
C MET A 152 33.43 -27.55 -29.09
N SER A 153 32.26 -27.30 -28.49
CA SER A 153 31.22 -28.32 -28.31
C SER A 153 29.81 -27.88 -28.73
N GLY A 154 29.58 -26.57 -28.93
CA GLY A 154 28.27 -26.06 -29.30
C GLY A 154 27.88 -26.32 -30.75
N SER A 155 26.57 -26.36 -31.01
CA SER A 155 26.01 -26.41 -32.36
C SER A 155 26.28 -25.15 -33.17
N ASP A 156 26.31 -25.31 -34.50
CA ASP A 156 26.42 -24.21 -35.45
C ASP A 156 25.55 -24.48 -36.70
N PRO A 157 24.49 -23.69 -36.96
CA PRO A 157 23.95 -22.61 -36.12
C PRO A 157 23.47 -23.10 -34.75
N VAL A 158 23.37 -22.19 -33.78
CA VAL A 158 23.05 -22.55 -32.40
C VAL A 158 21.62 -23.05 -32.26
N HIS A 159 21.48 -24.24 -31.69
CA HIS A 159 20.21 -24.83 -31.30
C HIS A 159 19.68 -24.23 -29.98
N ARG A 160 18.36 -24.23 -29.80
CA ARG A 160 17.69 -23.72 -28.58
C ARG A 160 18.19 -24.35 -27.29
N GLY A 161 18.49 -25.65 -27.31
CA GLY A 161 19.02 -26.38 -26.17
C GLY A 161 20.37 -25.85 -25.69
N ASP A 162 21.26 -25.55 -26.63
CA ASP A 162 22.59 -25.01 -26.38
C ASP A 162 22.54 -23.57 -25.87
N MET A 163 21.63 -22.76 -26.43
CA MET A 163 21.32 -21.42 -25.89
C MET A 163 20.83 -21.50 -24.45
N ALA A 164 19.90 -22.42 -24.15
CA ALA A 164 19.35 -22.57 -22.81
C ALA A 164 20.45 -22.89 -21.79
N LEU A 165 21.37 -23.79 -22.14
CA LEU A 165 22.52 -24.13 -21.31
C LEU A 165 23.39 -22.91 -21.00
N LEU A 166 23.74 -22.11 -22.01
CA LEU A 166 24.56 -20.91 -21.84
C LEU A 166 23.89 -19.87 -20.95
N ILE A 167 22.59 -19.65 -21.12
CA ILE A 167 21.84 -18.69 -20.29
C ILE A 167 21.70 -19.18 -18.86
N ALA A 168 21.45 -20.48 -18.64
CA ALA A 168 21.42 -21.05 -17.30
C ALA A 168 22.79 -20.88 -16.60
N ARG A 169 23.92 -21.08 -17.31
CA ARG A 169 25.26 -20.80 -16.78
C ARG A 169 25.51 -19.33 -16.48
N LEU A 170 25.02 -18.42 -17.33
CA LEU A 170 25.06 -16.99 -17.04
C LEU A 170 24.36 -16.67 -15.72
N LEU A 171 23.17 -17.23 -15.51
CA LEU A 171 22.41 -17.03 -14.28
C LEU A 171 23.16 -17.60 -13.07
N VAL A 172 23.69 -18.83 -13.15
CA VAL A 172 24.54 -19.40 -12.10
C VAL A 172 25.74 -18.51 -11.76
N ALA A 173 26.35 -17.88 -12.76
CA ALA A 173 27.52 -17.03 -12.57
C ALA A 173 27.19 -15.59 -12.10
N SER A 174 25.92 -15.18 -12.14
CA SER A 174 25.49 -13.80 -11.84
C SER A 174 24.50 -13.67 -10.70
N THR A 175 23.88 -14.76 -10.25
CA THR A 175 22.99 -14.78 -9.08
C THR A 175 23.69 -15.30 -7.83
N SER A 176 23.27 -14.82 -6.67
CA SER A 176 23.81 -15.24 -5.37
C SER A 176 22.72 -15.27 -4.29
N LEU A 177 23.09 -15.50 -3.04
CA LEU A 177 22.19 -15.36 -1.88
C LEU A 177 21.83 -13.91 -1.55
N GLU A 178 22.42 -12.92 -2.23
CA GLU A 178 21.99 -11.52 -2.17
C GLU A 178 20.97 -11.19 -3.27
N SER A 179 20.83 -12.05 -4.28
CA SER A 179 19.82 -11.94 -5.32
C SER A 179 18.49 -12.49 -4.83
N ARG A 180 17.35 -11.95 -5.31
CA ARG A 180 16.00 -12.46 -4.95
C ARG A 180 15.75 -13.89 -5.45
N VAL A 181 16.44 -14.28 -6.51
CA VAL A 181 16.46 -15.63 -7.05
C VAL A 181 17.90 -16.08 -7.16
N ASN A 182 18.19 -17.30 -6.75
CA ASN A 182 19.50 -17.91 -6.86
C ASN A 182 19.42 -19.16 -7.73
N VAL A 183 20.21 -19.18 -8.80
CA VAL A 183 20.34 -20.33 -9.69
C VAL A 183 21.66 -21.03 -9.38
N THR A 184 21.62 -22.33 -9.14
CA THR A 184 22.79 -23.12 -8.75
C THR A 184 22.95 -24.37 -9.60
N ASN A 185 24.15 -24.95 -9.57
CA ASN A 185 24.42 -26.28 -10.12
C ASN A 185 24.40 -27.32 -8.99
N ASN A 186 23.72 -28.43 -9.23
CA ASN A 186 23.79 -29.62 -8.40
C ASN A 186 25.09 -30.40 -8.67
N ASP A 187 25.43 -31.33 -7.79
CA ASP A 187 26.61 -32.21 -7.93
C ASP A 187 26.63 -33.04 -9.23
N ASP A 188 25.46 -33.26 -9.84
CA ASP A 188 25.31 -33.98 -11.11
C ASP A 188 25.32 -33.07 -12.35
N GLY A 189 25.57 -31.77 -12.16
CA GLY A 189 25.63 -30.77 -13.22
C GLY A 189 24.28 -30.23 -13.68
N THR A 190 23.17 -30.63 -13.05
CA THR A 190 21.84 -30.06 -13.34
C THR A 190 21.62 -28.72 -12.65
N PHE A 191 20.72 -27.91 -13.20
CA PHE A 191 20.40 -26.59 -12.67
C PHE A 191 19.25 -26.64 -11.66
N ALA A 192 19.33 -25.82 -10.62
CA ALA A 192 18.28 -25.62 -9.63
C ALA A 192 17.97 -24.13 -9.47
N VAL A 193 16.71 -23.81 -9.14
CA VAL A 193 16.24 -22.45 -8.89
C VAL A 193 15.69 -22.36 -7.47
N ALA A 194 16.11 -21.34 -6.74
CA ALA A 194 15.64 -21.05 -5.39
C ALA A 194 15.21 -19.58 -5.28
N ASN A 195 14.08 -19.33 -4.61
CA ASN A 195 13.73 -18.00 -4.13
C ASN A 195 14.57 -17.70 -2.89
N VAL A 196 15.05 -16.48 -2.77
CA VAL A 196 15.88 -16.06 -1.64
C VAL A 196 15.17 -14.95 -0.87
N ALA A 197 14.97 -15.19 0.41
CA ALA A 197 14.48 -14.19 1.35
C ALA A 197 15.41 -14.17 2.56
N ASN A 198 15.88 -12.99 2.98
CA ASN A 198 16.77 -12.82 4.13
C ASN A 198 18.03 -13.71 4.09
N GLY A 199 18.61 -13.91 2.90
CA GLY A 199 19.79 -14.76 2.69
C GLY A 199 19.51 -16.27 2.77
N VAL A 200 18.24 -16.68 2.88
CA VAL A 200 17.83 -18.08 2.92
C VAL A 200 17.22 -18.47 1.58
N ALA A 201 17.86 -19.42 0.89
CA ALA A 201 17.37 -20.00 -0.35
C ALA A 201 16.35 -21.11 -0.10
N THR A 202 15.15 -20.95 -0.65
CA THR A 202 14.08 -21.95 -0.65
C THR A 202 13.86 -22.43 -2.07
N ALA A 203 13.98 -23.74 -2.31
CA ALA A 203 13.81 -24.32 -3.63
C ALA A 203 12.40 -24.01 -4.16
N VAL A 204 12.31 -23.56 -5.42
CA VAL A 204 11.05 -23.15 -6.06
C VAL A 204 10.20 -24.35 -6.47
N SER A 205 10.80 -25.52 -6.66
CA SER A 205 10.08 -26.78 -6.87
C SER A 205 10.99 -27.98 -6.58
N GLY A 206 10.52 -28.89 -5.73
CA GLY A 206 11.12 -30.20 -5.50
C GLY A 206 10.70 -31.19 -6.59
N ASP A 207 11.70 -31.82 -7.19
CA ASP A 207 11.68 -33.13 -7.85
C ASP A 207 10.93 -33.37 -9.18
N ASP A 208 10.13 -32.45 -9.75
CA ASP A 208 9.50 -32.67 -11.07
C ASP A 208 9.93 -31.65 -12.13
N TRP A 209 11.06 -31.92 -12.80
CA TRP A 209 11.59 -31.12 -13.92
C TRP A 209 10.84 -31.33 -15.25
N ASP A 210 9.53 -31.66 -15.20
CA ASP A 210 8.77 -32.21 -16.32
C ASP A 210 8.11 -31.14 -17.24
N TYR A 211 8.62 -29.90 -17.30
CA TYR A 211 7.98 -28.83 -18.10
C TYR A 211 7.91 -29.04 -19.62
N PHE A 212 8.93 -29.68 -20.23
CA PHE A 212 9.01 -29.86 -21.69
C PHE A 212 9.25 -31.32 -22.13
N ALA A 213 8.21 -31.98 -22.65
CA ALA A 213 8.27 -33.40 -23.00
C ALA A 213 9.28 -33.73 -24.12
N ASP A 214 9.43 -32.83 -25.09
CA ASP A 214 10.40 -33.00 -26.17
C ASP A 214 11.84 -32.74 -25.72
N SER A 215 12.07 -31.81 -24.79
CA SER A 215 13.38 -31.56 -24.18
C SER A 215 13.90 -32.82 -23.49
N ARG A 216 13.09 -33.44 -22.62
CA ARG A 216 13.43 -34.68 -21.91
C ARG A 216 13.76 -35.85 -22.83
N SER A 217 13.06 -35.95 -23.95
CA SER A 217 13.22 -37.07 -24.88
C SER A 217 14.35 -36.87 -25.89
N GLN A 218 14.76 -35.63 -26.17
CA GLN A 218 15.75 -35.30 -27.20
C GLN A 218 17.10 -34.84 -26.65
N GLN A 219 17.18 -34.47 -25.37
CA GLN A 219 18.40 -33.93 -24.76
C GLN A 219 18.89 -34.77 -23.58
N ASN A 220 20.13 -34.53 -23.16
CA ASN A 220 20.62 -35.06 -21.89
C ASN A 220 20.02 -34.27 -20.71
N ARG A 221 20.09 -34.88 -19.52
CA ARG A 221 19.52 -34.34 -18.28
C ARG A 221 20.00 -32.93 -17.93
N VAL A 222 21.24 -32.56 -18.24
CA VAL A 222 21.79 -31.23 -17.97
C VAL A 222 21.11 -30.17 -18.83
N HIS A 223 21.01 -30.41 -20.15
CA HIS A 223 20.37 -29.46 -21.07
C HIS A 223 18.86 -29.34 -20.80
N ASP A 224 18.24 -30.47 -20.47
CA ASP A 224 16.83 -30.49 -20.08
C ASP A 224 16.58 -29.67 -18.80
N SER A 225 17.41 -29.88 -17.76
CA SER A 225 17.32 -29.07 -16.54
C SER A 225 17.57 -27.58 -16.78
N ALA A 226 18.40 -27.21 -17.77
CA ALA A 226 18.59 -25.82 -18.15
C ALA A 226 17.31 -25.23 -18.76
N ALA A 227 16.68 -25.93 -19.70
CA ALA A 227 15.41 -25.49 -20.28
C ALA A 227 14.31 -25.35 -19.22
N SER A 228 14.23 -26.31 -18.29
CA SER A 228 13.31 -26.28 -17.15
C SER A 228 13.58 -25.12 -16.19
N ALA A 229 14.84 -24.87 -15.79
CA ALA A 229 15.20 -23.74 -14.95
C ALA A 229 14.84 -22.39 -15.61
N LEU A 230 15.06 -22.26 -16.93
CA LEU A 230 14.64 -21.06 -17.65
C LEU A 230 13.13 -20.90 -17.76
N TYR A 231 12.37 -22.00 -17.73
CA TYR A 231 10.91 -21.95 -17.68
C TYR A 231 10.42 -21.40 -16.34
N GLU A 232 10.97 -21.92 -15.24
CA GLU A 232 10.66 -21.44 -13.88
C GLU A 232 10.87 -19.93 -13.73
N LEU A 233 11.94 -19.44 -14.36
CA LEU A 233 12.32 -18.03 -14.36
C LEU A 233 11.49 -17.17 -15.33
N GLY A 234 10.58 -17.75 -16.10
CA GLY A 234 9.81 -17.08 -17.15
C GLY A 234 10.67 -16.61 -18.35
N VAL A 235 11.93 -17.05 -18.43
CA VAL A 235 12.86 -16.74 -19.54
C VAL A 235 12.45 -17.55 -20.78
N ALA A 236 12.25 -18.85 -20.60
CA ALA A 236 11.72 -19.76 -21.62
C ALA A 236 10.20 -19.85 -21.52
N LYS A 237 9.51 -19.76 -22.66
CA LYS A 237 8.04 -19.93 -22.74
C LYS A 237 7.62 -21.18 -23.53
N GLY A 238 8.58 -21.93 -24.08
CA GLY A 238 8.33 -23.02 -25.03
C GLY A 238 7.89 -22.56 -26.43
N THR A 239 7.51 -23.51 -27.28
CA THR A 239 6.89 -23.31 -28.60
C THR A 239 5.38 -23.59 -28.59
N GLY A 240 4.81 -23.91 -27.43
CA GLY A 240 3.44 -24.41 -27.28
C GLY A 240 3.34 -25.94 -27.26
N ASN A 241 2.19 -26.46 -26.83
CA ASN A 241 1.88 -27.89 -26.67
C ASN A 241 2.87 -28.65 -25.74
N GLY A 242 3.42 -27.99 -24.72
CA GLY A 242 4.39 -28.60 -23.80
C GLY A 242 5.76 -28.87 -24.43
N ASN A 243 6.11 -28.18 -25.53
CA ASN A 243 7.38 -28.37 -26.23
C ASN A 243 8.33 -27.18 -26.06
N PHE A 244 9.63 -27.46 -25.99
CA PHE A 244 10.72 -26.48 -26.03
C PHE A 244 11.36 -26.34 -27.43
N SER A 245 11.30 -27.40 -28.24
CA SER A 245 11.97 -27.55 -29.55
C SER A 245 13.50 -27.40 -29.47
N PRO A 246 14.20 -28.24 -28.68
CA PRO A 246 15.61 -28.05 -28.35
C PRO A 246 16.57 -28.10 -29.53
N SER A 247 16.21 -28.82 -30.60
CA SER A 247 17.00 -28.99 -31.83
C SER A 247 16.74 -27.92 -32.89
N SER A 248 15.82 -26.99 -32.65
CA SER A 248 15.56 -25.88 -33.59
C SER A 248 16.63 -24.81 -33.48
N THR A 249 16.99 -24.19 -34.62
CA THR A 249 17.91 -23.04 -34.63
C THR A 249 17.27 -21.81 -33.99
N VAL A 250 18.11 -20.92 -33.47
CA VAL A 250 17.68 -19.67 -32.82
C VAL A 250 17.95 -18.48 -33.73
N SER A 251 16.92 -17.66 -33.96
CA SER A 251 17.10 -16.36 -34.62
C SER A 251 17.68 -15.32 -33.67
N ARG A 252 18.45 -14.36 -34.20
CA ARG A 252 19.05 -13.27 -33.41
C ARG A 252 18.04 -12.48 -32.58
N GLY A 253 16.84 -12.26 -33.10
CA GLY A 253 15.75 -11.61 -32.36
C GLY A 253 15.21 -12.46 -31.21
N ALA A 254 15.05 -13.76 -31.41
CA ALA A 254 14.63 -14.67 -30.35
C ALA A 254 15.69 -14.78 -29.25
N MET A 255 16.98 -14.91 -29.62
CA MET A 255 18.09 -14.88 -28.68
C MET A 255 18.10 -13.58 -27.87
N ALA A 256 17.86 -12.42 -28.50
CA ALA A 256 17.80 -11.15 -27.79
C ALA A 256 16.74 -11.18 -26.68
N ALA A 257 15.54 -11.67 -26.97
CA ALA A 257 14.48 -11.78 -25.97
C ALA A 257 14.83 -12.74 -24.82
N PHE A 258 15.55 -13.83 -25.10
CA PHE A 258 16.01 -14.76 -24.07
C PHE A 258 17.07 -14.13 -23.15
N ILE A 259 18.09 -13.48 -23.73
CA ILE A 259 19.13 -12.79 -22.96
C ILE A 259 18.50 -11.65 -22.14
N THR A 260 17.65 -10.83 -22.74
CA THR A 260 16.98 -9.72 -22.05
C THR A 260 16.17 -10.18 -20.84
N ARG A 261 15.38 -11.26 -20.96
CA ARG A 261 14.63 -11.81 -19.82
C ARG A 261 15.57 -12.38 -18.76
N ALA A 262 16.65 -13.03 -19.16
CA ALA A 262 17.63 -13.56 -18.21
C ALA A 262 18.32 -12.45 -17.43
N LEU A 263 18.70 -11.34 -18.09
CA LEU A 263 19.30 -10.18 -17.43
C LEU A 263 18.36 -9.54 -16.38
N GLY A 264 17.04 -9.71 -16.49
CA GLY A 264 16.09 -9.27 -15.46
C GLY A 264 16.27 -9.96 -14.10
N HIS A 265 16.89 -11.14 -14.09
CA HIS A 265 17.25 -11.90 -12.88
C HIS A 265 18.66 -11.61 -12.35
N THR A 266 19.46 -10.82 -13.08
CA THR A 266 20.83 -10.49 -12.70
C THR A 266 20.94 -9.06 -12.15
N SER A 267 22.15 -8.68 -11.76
CA SER A 267 22.47 -7.30 -11.37
C SER A 267 22.49 -6.30 -12.54
N ALA A 268 22.29 -6.73 -13.79
CA ALA A 268 22.34 -5.85 -14.96
C ALA A 268 21.27 -4.76 -14.87
N ARG A 269 21.70 -3.52 -14.63
CA ARG A 269 20.85 -2.33 -14.52
C ARG A 269 21.49 -1.15 -15.25
N PRO A 270 20.69 -0.13 -15.64
CA PRO A 270 21.22 1.06 -16.28
C PRO A 270 22.25 1.80 -15.41
N GLU A 271 23.21 2.48 -16.06
CA GLU A 271 24.15 3.41 -15.41
C GLU A 271 23.41 4.44 -14.54
N GLY A 272 23.94 4.72 -13.34
CA GLY A 272 23.37 5.66 -12.38
C GLY A 272 22.42 4.99 -11.38
N VAL A 273 21.55 5.79 -10.76
CA VAL A 273 20.50 5.33 -9.86
C VAL A 273 19.29 4.92 -10.69
N THR A 274 18.72 3.76 -10.38
CA THR A 274 17.47 3.28 -10.95
C THR A 274 16.56 2.76 -9.86
N ILE A 275 15.25 2.84 -10.09
CA ILE A 275 14.23 2.38 -9.14
C ILE A 275 13.17 1.58 -9.89
N GLN A 276 12.75 0.46 -9.30
CA GLN A 276 11.76 -0.46 -9.88
C GLN A 276 10.86 -1.03 -8.79
N SER A 277 9.64 -1.44 -9.16
CA SER A 277 8.79 -2.21 -8.27
C SER A 277 9.26 -3.67 -8.28
N ALA A 278 9.67 -4.19 -7.13
CA ALA A 278 10.06 -5.60 -6.99
C ALA A 278 8.91 -6.49 -6.50
N SER A 279 7.99 -5.90 -5.74
CA SER A 279 6.74 -6.48 -5.28
C SER A 279 5.72 -5.33 -5.11
N PRO A 280 4.41 -5.61 -4.98
CA PRO A 280 3.45 -4.59 -4.55
C PRO A 280 3.96 -3.88 -3.29
N GLY A 281 3.99 -2.55 -3.27
CA GLY A 281 4.51 -1.75 -2.16
C GLY A 281 6.03 -1.86 -1.88
N GLU A 282 6.84 -2.47 -2.75
CA GLU A 282 8.30 -2.56 -2.60
C GLU A 282 9.03 -1.82 -3.72
N ALA A 283 9.87 -0.86 -3.36
CA ALA A 283 10.81 -0.20 -4.25
C ALA A 283 12.21 -0.85 -4.13
N LEU A 284 12.73 -1.34 -5.26
CA LEU A 284 14.12 -1.76 -5.40
C LEU A 284 14.92 -0.64 -6.08
N ILE A 285 15.90 -0.11 -5.36
CA ILE A 285 16.85 0.89 -5.82
C ILE A 285 18.15 0.17 -6.21
N SER A 286 18.70 0.49 -7.37
CA SER A 286 19.94 -0.09 -7.89
C SER A 286 20.87 1.01 -8.40
N VAL A 287 22.15 0.96 -8.00
CA VAL A 287 23.19 1.92 -8.43
C VAL A 287 24.25 1.21 -9.27
N ARG A 288 24.53 1.74 -10.47
CA ARG A 288 25.53 1.20 -11.40
C ARG A 288 26.52 2.24 -11.91
N ASP A 289 27.75 1.80 -12.14
CA ASP A 289 28.78 2.62 -12.77
C ASP A 289 28.59 2.74 -14.30
N ALA A 290 29.48 3.46 -14.97
CA ALA A 290 29.45 3.65 -16.42
C ALA A 290 29.68 2.36 -17.23
N ASN A 291 30.12 1.28 -16.58
CA ASN A 291 30.28 -0.06 -17.17
C ASN A 291 29.15 -1.01 -16.75
N PHE A 292 28.10 -0.49 -16.11
CA PHE A 292 26.94 -1.23 -15.60
C PHE A 292 27.27 -2.18 -14.43
N HIS A 293 28.43 -2.05 -13.79
CA HIS A 293 28.76 -2.85 -12.62
C HIS A 293 28.06 -2.31 -11.37
N PRO A 294 27.66 -3.17 -10.42
CA PRO A 294 27.20 -2.80 -9.09
C PRO A 294 28.14 -1.83 -8.37
N VAL A 295 27.59 -0.75 -7.81
CA VAL A 295 28.33 0.15 -6.92
C VAL A 295 27.86 -0.05 -5.49
N ALA A 296 28.72 -0.67 -4.68
CA ALA A 296 28.43 -1.01 -3.30
C ALA A 296 28.76 0.13 -2.33
N ASN A 297 28.07 0.16 -1.19
CA ASN A 297 28.26 1.13 -0.09
C ASN A 297 28.09 2.59 -0.52
N VAL A 298 27.16 2.83 -1.44
CA VAL A 298 26.80 4.17 -1.91
C VAL A 298 25.61 4.66 -1.10
N PRO A 299 25.66 5.87 -0.50
CA PRO A 299 24.53 6.43 0.23
C PRO A 299 23.37 6.75 -0.71
N LEU A 300 22.16 6.50 -0.22
CA LEU A 300 20.91 6.68 -0.95
C LEU A 300 19.96 7.53 -0.13
N ASP A 301 19.57 8.67 -0.67
CA ASP A 301 18.48 9.47 -0.13
C ASP A 301 17.18 9.02 -0.82
N ILE A 302 16.17 8.65 -0.02
CA ILE A 302 14.94 8.01 -0.50
C ILE A 302 13.75 8.69 0.16
N PHE A 303 12.86 9.22 -0.68
CA PHE A 303 11.69 9.96 -0.23
C PHE A 303 10.51 9.70 -1.18
N SER A 304 9.31 10.02 -0.72
CA SER A 304 8.07 9.71 -1.40
C SER A 304 7.05 10.85 -1.29
N ALA A 305 6.02 10.82 -2.12
CA ALA A 305 4.88 11.72 -2.07
C ALA A 305 3.65 11.01 -2.62
N ARG A 306 2.46 11.52 -2.27
CA ARG A 306 1.19 11.07 -2.86
C ARG A 306 1.20 11.38 -4.36
N ALA A 307 0.71 10.45 -5.18
CA ALA A 307 0.75 10.58 -6.64
C ALA A 307 -0.03 11.81 -7.17
N ASP A 308 -1.07 12.26 -6.47
CA ASP A 308 -1.84 13.46 -6.78
C ASP A 308 -1.15 14.78 -6.37
N GLN A 309 -0.02 14.71 -5.67
CA GLN A 309 0.75 15.87 -5.18
C GLN A 309 2.19 15.89 -5.72
N VAL A 310 2.52 15.02 -6.68
CA VAL A 310 3.86 14.91 -7.28
C VAL A 310 4.36 16.22 -7.89
N ASP A 311 3.46 16.99 -8.51
CA ASP A 311 3.79 18.28 -9.11
C ASP A 311 4.20 19.36 -8.07
N GLU A 312 3.94 19.11 -6.78
CA GLU A 312 4.28 20.00 -5.67
C GLU A 312 5.47 19.49 -4.85
N ALA A 313 6.09 18.37 -5.24
CA ALA A 313 7.22 17.75 -4.54
C ALA A 313 8.52 18.59 -4.64
N PHE A 314 8.65 19.39 -5.71
CA PHE A 314 9.81 20.24 -5.97
C PHE A 314 9.37 21.68 -6.22
N ASN A 315 10.16 22.63 -5.73
CA ASN A 315 10.00 24.05 -6.03
C ASN A 315 10.38 24.34 -7.49
N ASP A 316 10.02 25.52 -8.00
CA ASP A 316 10.35 25.98 -9.36
C ASP A 316 11.88 25.99 -9.66
N ASP A 317 12.72 26.05 -8.63
CA ASP A 317 14.19 25.99 -8.73
C ASP A 317 14.75 24.56 -8.65
N GLY A 318 13.89 23.55 -8.55
CA GLY A 318 14.24 22.14 -8.47
C GLY A 318 14.66 21.66 -7.08
N THR A 319 14.66 22.54 -6.07
CA THR A 319 14.88 22.12 -4.67
C THR A 319 13.65 21.41 -4.13
N CYS A 320 13.85 20.50 -3.19
CA CYS A 320 12.73 19.78 -2.58
C CYS A 320 11.82 20.66 -1.75
N PHE A 321 10.52 20.37 -1.83
CA PHE A 321 9.50 20.98 -0.99
C PHE A 321 9.11 20.01 0.14
N ALA A 322 9.88 20.08 1.24
CA ALA A 322 9.76 19.17 2.39
C ALA A 322 8.33 18.91 2.89
N PRO A 323 7.40 19.90 2.94
CA PRO A 323 6.03 19.64 3.42
C PRO A 323 5.19 18.68 2.56
N ARG A 324 5.64 18.31 1.35
CA ARG A 324 4.95 17.34 0.48
C ARG A 324 5.69 16.02 0.34
N LEU A 325 6.85 15.91 0.95
CA LEU A 325 7.69 14.74 0.87
C LEU A 325 7.66 13.98 2.20
N THR A 326 7.51 12.67 2.10
CA THR A 326 7.67 11.73 3.20
C THR A 326 9.01 11.04 3.03
N ARG A 327 9.71 10.80 4.13
CA ARG A 327 11.00 10.10 4.10
C ARG A 327 10.83 8.60 4.09
N GLU A 328 11.65 7.92 3.31
CA GLU A 328 11.66 6.47 3.19
C GLU A 328 13.03 5.86 3.57
N ASP A 329 14.08 6.67 3.67
CA ASP A 329 15.43 6.28 4.09
C ASP A 329 15.57 5.99 5.60
N GLY A 330 14.72 6.58 6.44
CA GLY A 330 14.79 6.46 7.90
C GLY A 330 15.73 7.46 8.58
N ASP A 331 16.30 8.39 7.82
CA ASP A 331 17.05 9.53 8.35
C ASP A 331 16.09 10.63 8.84
N MET A 332 16.39 11.22 10.00
CA MET A 332 15.55 12.23 10.64
C MET A 332 15.85 13.67 10.20
N MET A 333 17.01 13.99 9.59
CA MET A 333 17.48 15.39 9.50
C MET A 333 17.94 15.90 8.12
N GLY A 334 18.18 15.04 7.13
CA GLY A 334 18.69 15.38 5.80
C GLY A 334 17.78 15.11 4.58
N LEU A 335 16.50 15.48 4.57
CA LEU A 335 15.64 15.23 3.40
C LEU A 335 16.22 15.92 2.16
N CYS A 336 16.32 15.20 1.04
CA CYS A 336 16.90 15.70 -0.21
C CYS A 336 18.37 16.14 -0.07
N THR A 337 19.08 15.56 0.90
CA THR A 337 20.49 15.79 1.18
C THR A 337 21.16 14.47 1.48
N ILE A 338 22.25 14.15 0.80
CA ILE A 338 23.01 12.94 1.13
C ILE A 338 23.73 13.15 2.46
N ASP A 339 23.42 12.33 3.46
CA ASP A 339 24.06 12.41 4.76
C ASP A 339 24.62 11.06 5.27
N ALA A 340 24.86 10.96 6.57
CA ALA A 340 25.52 9.80 7.18
C ALA A 340 24.51 8.76 7.72
N LEU A 341 23.24 9.12 7.82
CA LEU A 341 22.14 8.27 8.27
C LEU A 341 21.39 7.63 7.10
N ASP A 342 21.61 8.11 5.88
CA ASP A 342 21.10 7.50 4.67
C ASP A 342 21.49 6.03 4.53
N PRO A 343 20.58 5.17 4.03
CA PRO A 343 20.89 3.79 3.71
C PRO A 343 21.99 3.72 2.65
N ILE A 344 22.75 2.64 2.69
CA ILE A 344 23.78 2.36 1.70
C ILE A 344 23.40 1.13 0.88
N THR A 345 23.80 1.11 -0.39
CA THR A 345 23.68 -0.07 -1.23
C THR A 345 24.49 -1.25 -0.69
N THR A 346 23.98 -2.46 -0.89
CA THR A 346 24.67 -3.72 -0.58
C THR A 346 25.85 -3.98 -1.53
N LEU A 347 26.55 -5.12 -1.37
CA LEU A 347 27.59 -5.55 -2.31
C LEU A 347 27.07 -5.78 -3.74
N SER A 348 25.78 -6.11 -3.89
CA SER A 348 25.10 -6.21 -5.19
C SER A 348 24.74 -4.84 -5.78
N GLY A 349 25.04 -3.74 -5.09
CA GLY A 349 24.73 -2.39 -5.52
C GLY A 349 23.24 -2.07 -5.46
N ASP A 350 22.48 -2.81 -4.64
CA ASP A 350 21.03 -2.69 -4.54
C ASP A 350 20.60 -2.34 -3.11
N PHE A 351 19.39 -1.79 -2.98
CA PHE A 351 18.71 -1.52 -1.71
C PHE A 351 17.20 -1.65 -1.92
N SER A 352 16.51 -2.38 -1.05
CA SER A 352 15.04 -2.53 -1.09
C SER A 352 14.39 -1.75 0.03
N LYS A 353 13.27 -1.09 -0.27
CA LYS A 353 12.44 -0.38 0.70
C LYS A 353 10.97 -0.75 0.51
N SER A 354 10.33 -1.20 1.60
CA SER A 354 8.87 -1.28 1.68
C SER A 354 8.29 0.11 1.89
N VAL A 355 7.33 0.50 1.06
CA VAL A 355 6.72 1.81 1.02
C VAL A 355 5.20 1.68 1.17
N THR A 356 4.62 2.52 2.02
CA THR A 356 3.16 2.60 2.16
C THR A 356 2.54 3.23 0.92
N VAL A 357 1.69 2.48 0.23
CA VAL A 357 1.06 2.93 -1.02
C VAL A 357 -0.29 3.58 -0.74
N ASN A 358 -0.45 4.84 -1.15
CA ASN A 358 -1.70 5.58 -1.06
C ASN A 358 -2.54 5.34 -2.32
N THR A 359 -3.38 4.31 -2.30
CA THR A 359 -4.22 3.93 -3.44
C THR A 359 -5.27 4.98 -3.79
N ASP A 360 -5.79 5.70 -2.80
CA ASP A 360 -6.78 6.78 -3.00
C ASP A 360 -6.20 7.99 -3.76
N ALA A 361 -4.90 8.25 -3.60
CA ALA A 361 -4.17 9.29 -4.33
C ALA A 361 -3.75 8.86 -5.75
N GLY A 362 -4.06 7.64 -6.17
CA GLY A 362 -3.55 7.06 -7.42
C GLY A 362 -2.13 6.47 -7.29
N GLY A 363 -1.65 6.27 -6.07
CA GLY A 363 -0.36 5.67 -5.73
C GLY A 363 0.52 6.53 -4.83
N THR A 364 1.69 6.01 -4.51
CA THR A 364 2.79 6.73 -3.86
C THR A 364 3.97 6.78 -4.83
N THR A 365 4.39 7.99 -5.21
CA THR A 365 5.60 8.17 -6.01
C THR A 365 6.81 8.21 -5.09
N VAL A 366 7.80 7.37 -5.38
CA VAL A 366 9.04 7.23 -4.63
C VAL A 366 10.17 7.70 -5.50
N TRP A 367 11.07 8.50 -4.92
CA TRP A 367 12.31 8.95 -5.51
C TRP A 367 13.50 8.34 -4.77
N ALA A 368 14.57 8.13 -5.51
CA ALA A 368 15.86 7.75 -4.96
C ALA A 368 16.98 8.53 -5.64
N TRP A 369 17.96 8.95 -4.86
CA TRP A 369 19.08 9.73 -5.33
C TRP A 369 20.38 9.35 -4.62
N THR A 370 21.52 9.68 -5.23
CA THR A 370 22.85 9.47 -4.66
C THR A 370 23.82 10.59 -5.02
N GLY A 371 24.79 10.84 -4.15
CA GLY A 371 25.79 11.90 -4.26
C GLY A 371 26.92 11.75 -3.23
N GLU A 372 27.77 12.76 -3.12
CA GLU A 372 28.73 12.88 -2.02
C GLU A 372 28.03 13.40 -0.75
N HIS A 373 28.63 13.13 0.41
CA HIS A 373 28.09 13.61 1.69
C HIS A 373 27.98 15.15 1.72
N GLY A 374 26.76 15.64 1.97
CA GLY A 374 26.39 17.04 1.98
C GLY A 374 25.85 17.56 0.63
N ASP A 375 25.87 16.75 -0.42
CA ASP A 375 25.23 17.10 -1.69
C ASP A 375 23.71 17.16 -1.51
N LYS A 376 23.06 18.07 -2.24
CA LYS A 376 21.60 18.26 -2.22
C LYS A 376 21.00 18.08 -3.59
N VAL A 377 19.73 17.67 -3.61
CA VAL A 377 18.94 17.69 -4.84
C VAL A 377 18.73 19.15 -5.27
N GLU A 378 19.36 19.54 -6.38
CA GLU A 378 19.24 20.86 -7.02
C GLU A 378 19.07 20.71 -8.55
N ASP A 379 18.67 21.78 -9.25
CA ASP A 379 18.63 21.88 -10.73
C ASP A 379 17.70 20.86 -11.44
N GLY A 380 16.44 20.80 -11.01
CA GLY A 380 15.38 20.05 -11.71
C GLY A 380 15.49 18.52 -11.62
N GLY A 381 16.31 18.00 -10.70
CA GLY A 381 16.40 16.56 -10.41
C GLY A 381 17.29 15.77 -11.37
N GLU A 382 18.33 16.36 -11.95
CA GLU A 382 19.29 15.57 -12.75
C GLU A 382 19.89 14.41 -11.92
N GLY A 383 19.65 13.18 -12.35
CA GLY A 383 20.14 11.96 -11.68
C GLY A 383 19.21 11.38 -10.62
N ILE A 384 18.00 11.94 -10.43
CA ILE A 384 16.98 11.33 -9.56
C ILE A 384 16.21 10.24 -10.30
N ALA A 385 16.06 9.08 -9.66
CA ALA A 385 15.23 8.00 -10.17
C ALA A 385 13.87 8.05 -9.45
N HIS A 386 12.77 7.73 -10.15
CA HIS A 386 11.46 7.65 -9.51
C HIS A 386 10.56 6.55 -10.07
N ILE A 387 9.60 6.11 -9.25
CA ILE A 387 8.52 5.19 -9.63
C ILE A 387 7.23 5.55 -8.89
N ASN A 388 6.08 5.44 -9.56
CA ASN A 388 4.79 5.47 -8.88
C ASN A 388 4.35 4.05 -8.53
N LEU A 389 4.29 3.73 -7.23
CA LEU A 389 3.77 2.46 -6.73
C LEU A 389 2.25 2.57 -6.59
N THR A 390 1.51 1.67 -7.26
CA THR A 390 0.04 1.69 -7.30
C THR A 390 -0.62 0.50 -6.62
N GLU A 391 0.18 -0.49 -6.20
CA GLU A 391 -0.30 -1.75 -5.61
C GLU A 391 0.28 -1.90 -4.19
N THR A 392 -0.53 -2.32 -3.23
CA THR A 392 -0.14 -2.55 -1.83
C THR A 392 0.31 -3.99 -1.61
N MET A 393 1.21 -4.24 -0.64
CA MET A 393 1.49 -5.60 -0.16
C MET A 393 0.20 -6.26 0.35
N SER A 394 -0.02 -7.53 0.01
CA SER A 394 -1.15 -8.29 0.56
C SER A 394 -0.91 -8.58 2.04
N LEU A 395 -1.70 -7.98 2.93
CA LEU A 395 -1.79 -8.37 4.33
C LEU A 395 -2.47 -9.74 4.45
N THR A 396 -2.12 -10.53 5.46
CA THR A 396 -2.64 -11.89 5.64
C THR A 396 -3.88 -11.85 6.52
N ALA A 397 -5.03 -12.27 6.00
CA ALA A 397 -6.28 -12.24 6.75
C ALA A 397 -6.31 -13.28 7.88
N ASP A 398 -6.67 -12.84 9.09
CA ASP A 398 -6.88 -13.67 10.28
C ASP A 398 -8.31 -13.52 10.88
N ALA A 399 -9.07 -12.52 10.41
CA ALA A 399 -10.49 -12.31 10.69
C ALA A 399 -11.24 -11.77 9.46
N ALA A 400 -12.56 -11.65 9.58
CA ALA A 400 -13.38 -10.93 8.62
C ALA A 400 -14.41 -10.03 9.31
N LYS A 401 -14.61 -8.84 8.76
CA LYS A 401 -15.55 -7.83 9.24
C LYS A 401 -16.76 -7.76 8.32
N VAL A 402 -17.95 -7.65 8.90
CA VAL A 402 -19.20 -7.45 8.16
C VAL A 402 -19.71 -6.04 8.41
N THR A 403 -19.98 -5.29 7.35
CA THR A 403 -20.54 -3.93 7.42
C THR A 403 -21.74 -3.79 6.49
N THR A 404 -22.58 -2.80 6.77
CA THR A 404 -23.66 -2.38 5.87
C THR A 404 -23.48 -0.92 5.50
N ASP A 405 -24.03 -0.50 4.36
CA ASP A 405 -24.09 0.91 3.95
C ASP A 405 -25.19 1.72 4.66
N MET A 406 -25.84 1.14 5.69
CA MET A 406 -26.77 1.87 6.56
C MET A 406 -25.99 2.78 7.51
N GLY A 407 -26.48 4.01 7.68
CA GLY A 407 -25.88 4.97 8.61
C GLY A 407 -25.89 4.46 10.07
N MET A 408 -24.92 4.89 10.88
CA MET A 408 -24.86 4.52 12.29
C MET A 408 -26.15 4.95 13.04
N GLY A 409 -26.72 4.04 13.83
CA GLY A 409 -27.98 4.26 14.55
C GLY A 409 -29.23 4.22 13.67
N VAL A 410 -29.11 3.96 12.37
CA VAL A 410 -30.24 3.74 11.46
C VAL A 410 -30.70 2.29 11.60
N ALA A 411 -31.96 2.11 12.00
CA ALA A 411 -32.53 0.80 12.26
C ALA A 411 -33.35 0.24 11.09
N ARG A 412 -33.64 1.06 10.07
CA ARG A 412 -34.55 0.69 8.95
C ARG A 412 -34.09 1.18 7.60
N ALA A 413 -34.52 0.47 6.57
CA ALA A 413 -34.39 0.83 5.17
C ALA A 413 -35.79 1.12 4.57
N ALA A 414 -35.89 1.99 3.57
CA ALA A 414 -37.15 2.24 2.87
C ALA A 414 -37.41 1.12 1.84
N PHE A 415 -38.67 0.79 1.54
CA PHE A 415 -38.96 -0.14 0.43
C PHE A 415 -38.41 0.37 -0.91
N GLY A 416 -37.94 -0.56 -1.75
CA GLY A 416 -37.24 -0.24 -3.00
C GLY A 416 -35.81 0.28 -2.84
N SER A 417 -35.35 0.56 -1.61
CA SER A 417 -33.93 0.85 -1.36
C SER A 417 -33.10 -0.43 -1.37
N THR A 418 -31.81 -0.28 -1.66
CA THR A 418 -30.82 -1.36 -1.67
C THR A 418 -29.88 -1.15 -0.52
N VAL A 419 -29.78 -2.13 0.36
CA VAL A 419 -28.76 -2.20 1.40
C VAL A 419 -27.64 -3.11 0.90
N THR A 420 -26.42 -2.59 0.86
CA THR A 420 -25.22 -3.34 0.50
C THR A 420 -24.56 -3.85 1.75
N VAL A 421 -24.44 -5.18 1.86
CA VAL A 421 -23.67 -5.83 2.91
C VAL A 421 -22.29 -6.17 2.35
N THR A 422 -21.25 -5.74 3.06
CA THR A 422 -19.85 -5.99 2.72
C THR A 422 -19.22 -6.91 3.75
N ILE A 423 -18.58 -7.97 3.29
CA ILE A 423 -17.69 -8.83 4.06
C ILE A 423 -16.28 -8.46 3.61
N GLN A 424 -15.44 -8.03 4.54
CA GLN A 424 -14.06 -7.63 4.28
C GLN A 424 -13.13 -8.48 5.13
N LEU A 425 -12.19 -9.17 4.49
CA LEU A 425 -11.10 -9.83 5.19
C LEU A 425 -10.19 -8.76 5.81
N ILE A 426 -9.77 -9.01 7.05
CA ILE A 426 -8.95 -8.09 7.82
C ILE A 426 -7.81 -8.84 8.52
N ASP A 427 -6.76 -8.10 8.84
CA ASP A 427 -5.67 -8.55 9.71
C ASP A 427 -5.82 -7.85 11.08
N THR A 428 -6.25 -8.59 12.10
CA THR A 428 -6.43 -8.08 13.47
C THR A 428 -5.10 -7.74 14.13
N THR A 429 -3.99 -8.32 13.67
CA THR A 429 -2.64 -7.97 14.14
C THR A 429 -2.16 -6.64 13.57
N ALA A 430 -2.76 -6.20 12.45
CA ALA A 430 -2.52 -4.91 11.81
C ALA A 430 -3.69 -3.92 12.00
N GLY A 431 -4.33 -3.92 13.18
CA GLY A 431 -5.36 -2.92 13.52
C GLY A 431 -6.67 -3.05 12.73
N ASN A 432 -7.00 -4.27 12.27
CA ASN A 432 -8.13 -4.56 11.39
C ASN A 432 -8.00 -3.94 9.98
N ALA A 433 -6.77 -3.74 9.49
CA ALA A 433 -6.52 -3.30 8.12
C ALA A 433 -7.02 -4.32 7.09
N ASP A 434 -7.45 -3.83 5.93
CA ASP A 434 -7.96 -4.66 4.84
C ASP A 434 -6.89 -5.65 4.36
N ALA A 435 -7.23 -6.95 4.37
CA ALA A 435 -6.32 -8.03 4.08
C ALA A 435 -6.75 -8.84 2.85
N GLY A 436 -5.79 -9.43 2.14
CA GLY A 436 -6.05 -10.29 0.99
C GLY A 436 -6.44 -11.72 1.39
N PRO A 437 -7.06 -12.49 0.48
CA PRO A 437 -7.38 -13.89 0.74
C PRO A 437 -6.13 -14.76 0.84
N THR A 438 -6.05 -15.58 1.88
CA THR A 438 -5.05 -16.65 2.06
C THR A 438 -5.49 -17.94 1.34
N GLU A 439 -4.57 -18.87 1.10
CA GLU A 439 -4.87 -20.16 0.47
C GLU A 439 -5.94 -20.93 1.27
N GLY A 440 -7.13 -21.13 0.67
CA GLY A 440 -8.31 -21.73 1.32
C GLY A 440 -9.40 -20.76 1.79
N ASN A 441 -9.07 -19.47 1.99
CA ASN A 441 -9.97 -18.41 2.48
C ASN A 441 -10.78 -17.75 1.35
N THR A 442 -11.61 -18.53 0.67
CA THR A 442 -12.14 -18.11 -0.64
C THR A 442 -13.63 -17.80 -0.65
N SER A 443 -14.40 -18.19 0.36
CA SER A 443 -15.85 -17.93 0.32
C SER A 443 -16.61 -17.94 1.65
N TYR A 444 -17.64 -17.11 1.70
CA TYR A 444 -18.60 -17.04 2.80
C TYR A 444 -19.97 -17.56 2.35
N GLN A 445 -20.60 -18.33 3.22
CA GLN A 445 -21.99 -18.73 3.08
C GLN A 445 -22.86 -17.74 3.84
N VAL A 446 -23.82 -17.14 3.13
CA VAL A 446 -24.83 -16.24 3.69
C VAL A 446 -26.17 -16.95 3.66
N VAL A 447 -26.81 -17.01 4.84
CA VAL A 447 -28.18 -17.54 4.98
C VAL A 447 -29.09 -16.39 5.36
N GLU A 448 -30.01 -16.06 4.48
CA GLU A 448 -30.97 -14.97 4.60
C GLU A 448 -32.36 -15.55 4.93
N ARG A 449 -33.07 -14.93 5.88
CA ARG A 449 -34.42 -15.29 6.33
C ARG A 449 -35.32 -14.06 6.25
N ARG A 450 -36.47 -14.17 5.59
CA ARG A 450 -37.43 -13.07 5.43
C ARG A 450 -38.77 -13.30 6.11
N ASP A 451 -39.21 -12.30 6.87
CA ASP A 451 -40.58 -12.17 7.38
C ASP A 451 -41.25 -10.97 6.74
N THR A 452 -42.54 -11.10 6.41
CA THR A 452 -43.32 -10.05 5.75
C THR A 452 -44.61 -9.86 6.52
N ASP A 453 -44.72 -8.68 7.12
CA ASP A 453 -45.89 -8.22 7.83
C ASP A 453 -46.61 -7.20 6.94
N THR A 454 -47.89 -7.45 6.64
CA THR A 454 -48.74 -6.52 5.89
C THR A 454 -49.77 -5.89 6.80
N ASN A 455 -50.05 -4.61 6.56
CA ASN A 455 -51.10 -3.84 7.21
C ASN A 455 -51.06 -3.86 8.75
N VAL A 456 -49.86 -3.79 9.34
CA VAL A 456 -49.68 -3.76 10.80
C VAL A 456 -49.98 -2.38 11.38
N GLU A 457 -50.35 -2.35 12.66
CA GLU A 457 -50.73 -1.11 13.37
C GLU A 457 -49.52 -0.40 14.00
N SER A 458 -48.38 -1.07 14.10
CA SER A 458 -47.14 -0.55 14.67
C SER A 458 -45.94 -1.26 14.06
N ASP A 459 -44.90 -0.50 13.79
CA ASP A 459 -43.66 -0.97 13.16
C ASP A 459 -42.74 -1.74 14.11
N GLY A 460 -43.04 -1.74 15.43
CA GLY A 460 -42.30 -2.50 16.46
C GLY A 460 -40.79 -2.16 16.55
N SER A 461 -40.07 -2.92 17.39
CA SER A 461 -38.59 -2.90 17.37
C SER A 461 -38.07 -3.86 16.28
N PRO A 462 -36.93 -3.57 15.65
CA PRO A 462 -36.21 -4.57 14.86
C PRO A 462 -35.91 -5.77 15.77
N GLY A 463 -36.36 -6.95 15.38
CA GLY A 463 -36.21 -8.16 16.18
C GLY A 463 -36.45 -9.43 15.37
N ASP A 464 -35.94 -10.54 15.87
CA ASP A 464 -35.76 -11.79 15.14
C ASP A 464 -37.01 -12.31 14.43
N VAL A 465 -36.79 -12.85 13.24
CA VAL A 465 -37.80 -13.54 12.43
C VAL A 465 -38.12 -14.90 13.08
N THR A 466 -39.32 -15.06 13.63
CA THR A 466 -39.62 -16.19 14.56
C THR A 466 -40.38 -17.38 13.98
N ALA A 467 -41.02 -17.33 12.79
CA ALA A 467 -41.54 -18.54 12.11
C ALA A 467 -42.06 -18.27 10.68
N GLY A 468 -41.78 -19.17 9.73
CA GLY A 468 -42.42 -19.20 8.39
C GLY A 468 -41.64 -18.58 7.23
N ALA A 469 -40.39 -18.14 7.48
CA ALA A 469 -39.60 -17.36 6.55
C ALA A 469 -39.15 -18.07 5.27
N GLN A 470 -39.12 -17.34 4.15
CA GLN A 470 -38.34 -17.74 2.97
C GLN A 470 -36.87 -17.77 3.36
N VAL A 471 -36.17 -18.87 3.05
CA VAL A 471 -34.74 -19.04 3.33
C VAL A 471 -33.98 -19.02 2.01
N VAL A 472 -33.02 -18.12 1.89
CA VAL A 472 -32.11 -18.05 0.74
C VAL A 472 -30.69 -18.26 1.23
N THR A 473 -30.02 -19.25 0.65
CA THR A 473 -28.61 -19.52 0.92
C THR A 473 -27.79 -19.15 -0.30
N ARG A 474 -26.74 -18.36 -0.12
CA ARG A 474 -25.78 -17.99 -1.18
C ARG A 474 -24.36 -18.20 -0.71
N THR A 475 -23.48 -18.57 -1.64
CA THR A 475 -22.03 -18.64 -1.40
C THR A 475 -21.39 -17.50 -2.17
N LEU A 476 -20.64 -16.64 -1.46
CA LEU A 476 -19.97 -15.48 -2.01
C LEU A 476 -18.48 -15.75 -2.06
N ALA A 477 -17.86 -15.59 -3.23
CA ALA A 477 -16.42 -15.65 -3.36
C ALA A 477 -15.81 -14.30 -2.95
N VAL A 478 -14.68 -14.37 -2.25
CA VAL A 478 -13.87 -13.21 -1.88
C VAL A 478 -12.99 -12.82 -3.07
N ASP A 479 -12.91 -11.53 -3.40
CA ASP A 479 -12.03 -11.03 -4.45
C ASP A 479 -10.57 -10.88 -3.99
N ALA A 480 -9.70 -10.42 -4.89
CA ALA A 480 -8.28 -10.26 -4.61
C ALA A 480 -7.96 -9.22 -3.51
N SER A 481 -8.90 -8.32 -3.21
CA SER A 481 -8.79 -7.34 -2.13
C SER A 481 -9.34 -7.85 -0.79
N GLY A 482 -9.75 -9.12 -0.72
CA GLY A 482 -10.35 -9.68 0.48
C GLY A 482 -11.83 -9.32 0.66
N LYS A 483 -12.50 -8.82 -0.38
CA LYS A 483 -13.87 -8.32 -0.28
C LYS A 483 -14.89 -9.27 -0.90
N ALA A 484 -16.05 -9.41 -0.26
CA ALA A 484 -17.24 -10.04 -0.82
C ALA A 484 -18.46 -9.18 -0.50
N THR A 485 -19.34 -8.95 -1.47
CA THR A 485 -20.55 -8.12 -1.27
C THR A 485 -21.81 -8.85 -1.70
N PHE A 486 -22.91 -8.53 -1.03
CA PHE A 486 -24.25 -8.90 -1.49
C PHE A 486 -25.25 -7.81 -1.13
N THR A 487 -26.33 -7.75 -1.88
CA THR A 487 -27.36 -6.74 -1.69
C THR A 487 -28.63 -7.35 -1.14
N ILE A 488 -29.30 -6.59 -0.28
CA ILE A 488 -30.61 -6.89 0.27
C ILE A 488 -31.54 -5.76 -0.17
N THR A 489 -32.63 -6.11 -0.86
CA THR A 489 -33.73 -5.20 -1.21
C THR A 489 -35.04 -5.78 -0.71
N ALA A 490 -36.06 -4.96 -0.51
CA ALA A 490 -37.42 -5.44 -0.31
C ALA A 490 -38.39 -4.54 -1.07
N ASP A 491 -39.34 -5.16 -1.76
CA ASP A 491 -40.48 -4.47 -2.34
C ASP A 491 -41.58 -4.30 -1.29
N ASP A 492 -42.34 -3.22 -1.42
CA ASP A 492 -43.53 -2.95 -0.64
C ASP A 492 -44.60 -4.02 -0.93
N PRO A 493 -45.03 -4.81 0.08
CA PRO A 493 -45.98 -5.90 -0.11
C PRO A 493 -47.43 -5.43 -0.38
N ASP A 494 -47.82 -4.19 -0.06
CA ASP A 494 -49.11 -3.59 -0.41
C ASP A 494 -48.98 -2.12 -0.86
N ALA A 495 -48.50 -1.96 -2.11
CA ALA A 495 -48.34 -0.66 -2.76
C ALA A 495 -49.65 0.16 -2.96
N THR A 496 -50.81 -0.31 -2.48
CA THR A 496 -52.10 0.39 -2.60
C THR A 496 -52.47 1.23 -1.39
N ASP A 497 -51.70 1.15 -0.30
CA ASP A 497 -51.94 1.92 0.90
C ASP A 497 -51.42 3.37 0.80
N ARG A 498 -51.70 4.21 1.82
CA ARG A 498 -51.56 5.68 1.73
C ARG A 498 -50.19 6.21 2.19
N ASN A 499 -49.30 5.35 2.70
CA ASN A 499 -48.00 5.75 3.23
C ASN A 499 -46.85 5.60 2.22
N ASN A 500 -47.15 5.02 1.06
CA ASN A 500 -46.25 5.02 -0.08
C ASN A 500 -45.99 6.47 -0.58
N PRO A 501 -44.74 6.94 -0.70
CA PRO A 501 -44.41 8.27 -1.21
C PRO A 501 -45.01 8.59 -2.60
N ASP A 502 -45.42 7.55 -3.35
CA ASP A 502 -45.99 7.66 -4.70
C ASP A 502 -47.52 7.39 -4.75
N GLY A 503 -48.16 7.06 -3.63
CA GLY A 503 -49.51 6.48 -3.58
C GLY A 503 -50.65 7.48 -3.31
N ASN A 504 -51.34 7.95 -4.35
CA ASN A 504 -52.66 8.57 -4.19
C ASN A 504 -53.74 7.49 -4.00
N SER A 505 -53.89 6.91 -2.80
CA SER A 505 -54.92 5.90 -2.56
C SER A 505 -56.32 6.57 -2.51
N GLY A 506 -56.99 6.57 -3.66
CA GLY A 506 -58.40 6.97 -3.83
C GLY A 506 -59.40 6.00 -3.17
N ALA A 507 -58.97 5.19 -2.20
CA ALA A 507 -59.77 4.17 -1.54
C ALA A 507 -60.84 4.79 -0.63
N THR A 508 -62.07 4.27 -0.73
CA THR A 508 -63.22 4.58 0.13
C THR A 508 -63.80 3.28 0.69
N PRO A 509 -63.93 3.12 2.03
CA PRO A 509 -63.60 4.09 3.09
C PRO A 509 -62.08 4.31 3.24
N PRO A 510 -61.63 5.39 3.90
CA PRO A 510 -60.21 5.61 4.17
C PRO A 510 -59.67 4.40 4.93
N VAL A 511 -58.66 3.71 4.38
CA VAL A 511 -57.90 2.71 5.13
C VAL A 511 -57.21 3.48 6.28
N PRO A 512 -57.33 3.04 7.55
CA PRO A 512 -56.56 3.60 8.66
C PRO A 512 -55.07 3.55 8.33
N ASN A 513 -54.25 4.40 8.95
CA ASN A 513 -52.79 4.37 8.78
C ASN A 513 -52.27 2.94 9.05
N ARG A 514 -51.92 2.22 7.99
CA ARG A 514 -51.36 0.86 8.05
C ARG A 514 -49.91 0.94 7.60
N ILE A 515 -49.10 0.05 8.14
CA ILE A 515 -47.66 -0.01 7.92
C ILE A 515 -47.39 -1.40 7.36
N ASP A 516 -46.56 -1.45 6.34
CA ASP A 516 -45.98 -2.66 5.82
C ASP A 516 -44.52 -2.77 6.27
N ARG A 517 -44.09 -4.01 6.57
CA ARG A 517 -42.75 -4.26 7.09
C ARG A 517 -42.19 -5.57 6.56
N VAL A 518 -40.96 -5.55 6.08
CA VAL A 518 -40.19 -6.75 5.73
C VAL A 518 -38.93 -6.82 6.59
N ARG A 519 -38.81 -7.86 7.41
CA ARG A 519 -37.61 -8.13 8.20
C ARG A 519 -36.74 -9.15 7.49
N VAL A 520 -35.48 -8.82 7.32
CA VAL A 520 -34.45 -9.66 6.70
C VAL A 520 -33.38 -9.95 7.73
N THR A 521 -33.37 -11.16 8.25
CA THR A 521 -32.30 -11.62 9.11
C THR A 521 -31.29 -12.40 8.29
N PHE A 522 -29.99 -12.14 8.46
CA PHE A 522 -28.95 -12.90 7.80
C PHE A 522 -27.86 -13.34 8.76
N THR A 523 -27.26 -14.50 8.45
CA THR A 523 -26.06 -15.01 9.11
C THR A 523 -24.98 -15.24 8.08
N VAL A 524 -23.76 -14.83 8.40
CA VAL A 524 -22.57 -15.05 7.57
C VAL A 524 -21.70 -16.09 8.27
N THR A 525 -21.29 -17.13 7.55
CA THR A 525 -20.39 -18.17 8.06
C THR A 525 -19.38 -18.56 7.00
N PRO A 526 -18.12 -18.90 7.34
CA PRO A 526 -17.18 -19.47 6.38
C PRO A 526 -17.79 -20.70 5.68
N ALA A 527 -17.63 -20.82 4.35
CA ALA A 527 -18.32 -21.85 3.57
C ALA A 527 -17.80 -23.29 3.80
N THR A 528 -16.62 -23.43 4.40
CA THR A 528 -16.08 -24.72 4.87
C THR A 528 -15.44 -24.55 6.24
N ALA A 529 -15.15 -25.65 6.95
CA ALA A 529 -14.46 -25.63 8.24
C ALA A 529 -13.06 -24.98 8.19
N ASN A 530 -12.50 -24.81 6.99
CA ASN A 530 -11.24 -24.12 6.68
C ASN A 530 -11.46 -22.94 5.70
N GLY A 531 -12.70 -22.46 5.53
CA GLY A 531 -13.13 -21.68 4.35
C GLY A 531 -13.02 -20.16 4.44
N GLY A 532 -12.41 -19.65 5.50
CA GLY A 532 -12.30 -18.23 5.80
C GLY A 532 -12.05 -18.04 7.31
N PRO A 533 -11.36 -16.96 7.70
CA PRO A 533 -11.18 -16.64 9.11
C PRO A 533 -12.52 -16.28 9.79
N ALA A 534 -12.54 -16.38 11.13
CA ALA A 534 -13.74 -16.11 11.93
C ALA A 534 -14.19 -14.65 11.81
N LEU A 535 -15.49 -14.40 12.01
CA LEU A 535 -16.01 -13.04 12.01
C LEU A 535 -15.59 -12.29 13.27
N ASN A 536 -15.13 -11.05 13.09
CA ASN A 536 -14.88 -10.07 14.14
C ASN A 536 -15.90 -8.93 13.97
N ASP A 537 -17.05 -9.04 14.64
CA ASP A 537 -18.20 -8.14 14.44
C ASP A 537 -18.40 -7.23 15.66
N GLY A 538 -18.01 -5.95 15.52
CA GLY A 538 -18.23 -4.91 16.53
C GLY A 538 -19.24 -3.83 16.13
N LEU A 539 -19.81 -3.87 14.92
CA LEU A 539 -20.57 -2.73 14.36
C LEU A 539 -21.74 -3.20 13.47
N SER A 540 -22.75 -3.81 14.06
CA SER A 540 -24.18 -3.54 13.79
C SER A 540 -25.06 -4.57 14.52
N SER A 541 -25.65 -4.14 15.64
CA SER A 541 -26.72 -4.83 16.38
C SER A 541 -26.64 -6.38 16.40
N THR A 542 -25.71 -6.93 17.16
CA THR A 542 -25.66 -8.38 17.39
C THR A 542 -26.29 -8.72 18.73
N ASP A 543 -27.24 -9.66 18.72
CA ASP A 543 -27.40 -10.53 19.88
C ASP A 543 -26.16 -11.44 20.00
N ALA A 544 -26.02 -12.18 21.10
CA ALA A 544 -24.84 -12.99 21.38
C ALA A 544 -24.54 -14.14 20.38
N ASN A 545 -25.29 -14.26 19.28
CA ASN A 545 -25.24 -15.37 18.32
C ASN A 545 -24.78 -14.98 16.90
N GLY A 546 -24.40 -13.72 16.63
CA GLY A 546 -23.94 -13.30 15.29
C GLY A 546 -25.07 -13.08 14.27
N LEU A 547 -26.29 -12.79 14.75
CA LEU A 547 -27.48 -12.62 13.94
C LEU A 547 -27.70 -11.14 13.62
N GLN A 548 -27.72 -10.76 12.34
CA GLN A 548 -27.98 -9.37 11.90
C GLN A 548 -29.36 -9.25 11.25
N THR A 549 -30.09 -8.17 11.54
CA THR A 549 -31.45 -7.94 11.01
C THR A 549 -31.59 -6.56 10.37
N ILE A 550 -31.95 -6.53 9.09
CA ILE A 550 -32.36 -5.32 8.36
C ILE A 550 -33.88 -5.30 8.27
N THR A 551 -34.49 -4.16 8.63
CA THR A 551 -35.94 -3.98 8.57
C THR A 551 -36.29 -2.97 7.48
N PHE A 552 -37.04 -3.39 6.46
CA PHE A 552 -37.66 -2.51 5.48
C PHE A 552 -39.06 -2.13 5.95
N SER A 553 -39.42 -0.86 5.84
CA SER A 553 -40.72 -0.35 6.31
C SER A 553 -41.15 0.86 5.48
N ASP A 554 -42.46 1.07 5.34
CA ASP A 554 -43.09 2.28 4.81
C ASP A 554 -43.64 3.19 5.93
N ALA A 555 -43.33 2.87 7.20
CA ALA A 555 -43.79 3.65 8.33
C ALA A 555 -43.40 5.12 8.15
N ALA A 556 -44.33 6.04 8.47
CA ALA A 556 -44.08 7.47 8.39
C ALA A 556 -42.78 7.87 9.11
N SER A 557 -41.98 8.75 8.50
CA SER A 557 -40.73 9.25 9.10
C SER A 557 -40.98 9.87 10.47
N VAL A 558 -40.32 9.31 11.48
CA VAL A 558 -40.25 9.76 12.86
C VAL A 558 -38.79 10.01 13.23
N VAL A 559 -38.56 10.94 14.14
CA VAL A 559 -37.19 11.24 14.59
C VAL A 559 -36.61 10.01 15.27
N SER A 560 -35.43 9.56 14.83
CA SER A 560 -34.80 8.34 15.34
C SER A 560 -33.46 8.60 16.02
N ALA A 561 -32.62 9.45 15.42
CA ALA A 561 -31.30 9.74 15.94
C ALA A 561 -30.90 11.19 15.64
N ALA A 562 -29.87 11.65 16.35
CA ALA A 562 -29.16 12.86 16.00
C ALA A 562 -27.67 12.58 16.09
N THR A 563 -26.87 13.21 15.22
CA THR A 563 -25.40 13.19 15.29
C THR A 563 -24.90 14.56 15.71
N VAL A 564 -23.84 14.60 16.52
CA VAL A 564 -23.14 15.83 16.91
C VAL A 564 -21.75 15.80 16.32
N ALA A 565 -21.43 16.76 15.46
CA ALA A 565 -20.09 16.93 14.89
C ALA A 565 -19.45 18.21 15.46
N THR A 566 -18.23 18.07 15.96
CA THR A 566 -17.40 19.18 16.43
C THR A 566 -16.66 19.83 15.25
N SER A 567 -16.27 21.09 15.39
CA SER A 567 -15.49 21.78 14.34
C SER A 567 -13.99 21.57 14.44
N ALA A 568 -13.52 21.01 15.55
CA ALA A 568 -12.12 20.73 15.86
C ALA A 568 -12.07 19.61 16.90
N ASP A 569 -11.02 18.80 16.87
CA ASP A 569 -10.82 17.69 17.80
C ASP A 569 -10.46 18.20 19.20
N TYR A 570 -9.71 19.30 19.30
CA TYR A 570 -9.37 19.97 20.54
C TYR A 570 -9.43 21.50 20.44
N LEU A 571 -9.60 22.17 21.58
CA LEU A 571 -9.63 23.62 21.70
C LEU A 571 -8.90 24.08 22.96
N MET A 572 -8.16 25.19 22.89
CA MET A 572 -7.53 25.79 24.07
C MET A 572 -8.57 26.22 25.11
N ALA A 573 -8.39 25.80 26.35
CA ALA A 573 -9.20 26.24 27.47
C ALA A 573 -9.01 27.75 27.74
N PRO A 574 -10.09 28.53 27.94
CA PRO A 574 -9.99 29.96 28.21
C PRO A 574 -9.36 30.20 29.59
N THR A 575 -8.19 30.85 29.62
CA THR A 575 -7.51 31.24 30.87
C THR A 575 -8.20 32.38 31.62
N SER A 576 -9.03 33.16 30.92
CA SER A 576 -9.95 34.14 31.51
C SER A 576 -11.13 34.42 30.56
N GLY A 577 -12.29 34.79 31.10
CA GLY A 577 -13.48 35.06 30.29
C GLY A 577 -14.12 33.78 29.74
N SER A 578 -14.54 33.80 28.47
CA SER A 578 -15.22 32.67 27.83
C SER A 578 -14.68 32.39 26.41
N ALA A 579 -14.55 31.12 26.05
CA ALA A 579 -14.29 30.69 24.67
C ALA A 579 -15.61 30.39 23.95
N SER A 580 -15.65 30.54 22.62
CA SER A 580 -16.79 30.13 21.80
C SER A 580 -16.45 28.85 21.05
N ASN A 581 -17.37 27.91 21.00
CA ASN A 581 -17.28 26.71 20.16
C ASN A 581 -18.56 26.57 19.33
N VAL A 582 -18.50 25.87 18.21
CA VAL A 582 -19.65 25.59 17.35
C VAL A 582 -19.70 24.09 17.06
N VAL A 583 -20.84 23.48 17.33
CA VAL A 583 -21.13 22.11 16.90
C VAL A 583 -22.21 22.10 15.83
N THR A 584 -22.17 21.12 14.95
CA THR A 584 -23.21 20.85 13.96
C THR A 584 -24.00 19.65 14.42
N VAL A 585 -25.30 19.81 14.61
CA VAL A 585 -26.20 18.70 14.94
C VAL A 585 -27.02 18.36 13.72
N THR A 586 -27.02 17.09 13.30
CA THR A 586 -27.89 16.60 12.22
C THR A 586 -28.90 15.65 12.80
N VAL A 587 -30.18 15.90 12.57
CA VAL A 587 -31.28 15.05 13.06
C VAL A 587 -31.77 14.20 11.90
N VAL A 588 -31.86 12.89 12.11
CA VAL A 588 -32.27 11.93 11.08
C VAL A 588 -33.51 11.15 11.53
N ASP A 589 -34.29 10.71 10.55
CA ASP A 589 -35.40 9.80 10.76
C ASP A 589 -34.93 8.34 10.91
N GLN A 590 -35.86 7.41 11.11
CA GLN A 590 -35.55 5.99 11.27
C GLN A 590 -34.94 5.32 10.04
N PHE A 591 -34.94 6.00 8.89
CA PHE A 591 -34.34 5.58 7.62
C PHE A 591 -33.02 6.31 7.33
N GLY A 592 -32.56 7.19 8.22
CA GLY A 592 -31.34 7.98 8.05
C GLY A 592 -31.52 9.26 7.23
N HIS A 593 -32.74 9.64 6.86
CA HIS A 593 -32.97 10.88 6.11
C HIS A 593 -32.93 12.10 7.03
N PRO A 594 -32.28 13.19 6.61
CA PRO A 594 -32.24 14.42 7.40
C PRO A 594 -33.62 15.04 7.59
N MET A 595 -33.96 15.37 8.85
CA MET A 595 -35.25 15.95 9.21
C MET A 595 -35.15 17.45 9.45
N ARG A 596 -35.85 18.23 8.63
CA ARG A 596 -35.98 19.68 8.81
C ARG A 596 -36.86 20.06 10.01
N ASN A 597 -36.68 21.29 10.50
CA ASN A 597 -37.53 21.94 11.50
C ASN A 597 -37.56 21.27 12.90
N GLN A 598 -36.57 20.42 13.21
CA GLN A 598 -36.44 19.75 14.51
C GLN A 598 -35.76 20.66 15.53
N MET A 599 -36.32 20.73 16.75
CA MET A 599 -35.77 21.56 17.82
C MET A 599 -34.66 20.84 18.57
N VAL A 600 -33.47 21.42 18.56
CA VAL A 600 -32.28 20.88 19.19
C VAL A 600 -31.83 21.80 20.32
N ARG A 601 -31.56 21.21 21.48
CA ARG A 601 -30.88 21.86 22.60
C ARG A 601 -29.66 21.05 22.98
N LEU A 602 -28.60 21.73 23.38
CA LEU A 602 -27.38 21.08 23.85
C LEU A 602 -27.30 21.11 25.37
N SER A 603 -26.66 20.09 25.93
CA SER A 603 -26.08 20.10 27.28
C SER A 603 -24.66 19.57 27.19
N SER A 604 -23.90 19.68 28.27
CA SER A 604 -22.65 18.95 28.38
C SER A 604 -22.28 18.59 29.81
N THR A 605 -21.42 17.60 29.94
CA THR A 605 -20.71 17.22 31.17
C THR A 605 -19.21 17.41 30.98
N HIS A 606 -18.47 17.57 32.08
CA HIS A 606 -17.04 17.88 32.02
C HIS A 606 -16.27 17.00 33.00
N GLU A 607 -15.16 16.39 32.54
CA GLU A 607 -14.25 15.62 33.38
C GLU A 607 -12.80 16.14 33.27
N PRO A 608 -12.04 16.27 34.37
CA PRO A 608 -12.44 16.02 35.76
C PRO A 608 -13.41 17.07 36.30
N ALA A 609 -14.29 16.65 37.20
CA ALA A 609 -15.24 17.54 37.87
C ALA A 609 -14.58 18.47 38.93
N GLY A 610 -13.87 19.51 38.49
CA GLY A 610 -13.68 20.81 39.16
C GLY A 610 -12.53 21.02 40.19
N ALA A 611 -11.83 22.18 40.05
CA ALA A 611 -11.38 23.09 41.13
C ALA A 611 -10.90 24.47 40.55
N ASP A 612 -11.80 25.45 40.45
CA ASP A 612 -11.64 26.86 39.94
C ASP A 612 -11.67 27.09 38.40
N PRO A 613 -12.44 28.09 37.90
CA PRO A 613 -13.88 28.27 38.08
C PRO A 613 -14.63 27.09 37.42
N ALA A 614 -15.75 26.64 38.00
CA ALA A 614 -16.46 25.43 37.57
C ALA A 614 -16.62 25.36 36.04
N ASN A 615 -15.99 24.36 35.41
CA ASN A 615 -16.11 24.07 33.97
C ASN A 615 -17.59 24.09 33.61
N ALA A 616 -17.98 25.01 32.75
CA ALA A 616 -19.38 25.24 32.45
C ALA A 616 -19.55 25.75 31.02
N SER A 617 -20.49 25.13 30.31
CA SER A 617 -20.89 25.52 28.97
C SER A 617 -22.27 26.16 29.01
N THR A 618 -22.35 27.36 28.44
CA THR A 618 -23.59 28.12 28.28
C THR A 618 -24.05 27.97 26.85
N PHE A 619 -25.12 27.20 26.68
CA PHE A 619 -25.76 26.98 25.39
C PHE A 619 -26.83 28.04 25.12
N PRO A 620 -27.00 28.47 23.86
CA PRO A 620 -28.09 29.34 23.47
C PRO A 620 -29.44 28.61 23.63
N VAL A 621 -30.52 29.36 23.48
CA VAL A 621 -31.86 28.78 23.35
C VAL A 621 -31.89 27.76 22.19
N ALA A 622 -32.78 26.78 22.31
CA ALA A 622 -32.91 25.71 21.32
C ALA A 622 -33.09 26.26 19.90
N ARG A 623 -32.48 25.60 18.93
CA ARG A 623 -32.48 26.01 17.51
C ARG A 623 -33.08 24.92 16.63
N ARG A 624 -33.67 25.34 15.51
CA ARG A 624 -34.25 24.43 14.52
C ARG A 624 -33.26 23.99 13.47
N THR A 625 -33.36 22.74 13.05
CA THR A 625 -32.72 22.24 11.83
C THR A 625 -33.27 22.92 10.59
N ASP A 626 -32.39 23.21 9.64
CA ASP A 626 -32.74 23.82 8.36
C ASP A 626 -33.21 22.76 7.33
N SER A 627 -33.25 23.13 6.05
CA SER A 627 -33.67 22.22 4.98
C SER A 627 -32.76 21.00 4.78
N SER A 628 -31.51 21.03 5.25
CA SER A 628 -30.59 19.88 5.22
C SER A 628 -30.73 18.98 6.45
N GLY A 629 -31.68 19.27 7.35
CA GLY A 629 -31.86 18.55 8.61
C GLY A 629 -30.73 18.77 9.63
N SER A 630 -29.90 19.79 9.40
CA SER A 630 -28.78 20.14 10.28
C SER A 630 -28.99 21.50 10.94
N VAL A 631 -28.35 21.72 12.07
CA VAL A 631 -28.28 23.01 12.75
C VAL A 631 -26.90 23.24 13.34
N ARG A 632 -26.32 24.41 13.09
CA ARG A 632 -25.07 24.84 13.74
C ARG A 632 -25.40 25.62 15.00
N ILE A 633 -24.91 25.16 16.15
CA ILE A 633 -25.15 25.76 17.45
C ILE A 633 -23.81 26.20 18.03
N GLY A 634 -23.62 27.52 18.08
CA GLY A 634 -22.51 28.13 18.81
C GLY A 634 -22.84 28.22 20.29
N TYR A 635 -21.90 27.87 21.16
CA TYR A 635 -22.03 27.99 22.61
C TYR A 635 -20.76 28.57 23.21
N THR A 636 -20.87 29.12 24.42
CA THR A 636 -19.72 29.70 25.13
C THR A 636 -19.34 28.85 26.32
N ARG A 637 -18.05 28.68 26.57
CA ARG A 637 -17.51 27.92 27.70
C ARG A 637 -16.66 28.79 28.61
N VAL A 638 -16.73 28.53 29.91
CA VAL A 638 -15.79 29.03 30.94
C VAL A 638 -15.16 27.85 31.70
N GLY A 639 -13.96 28.03 32.25
CA GLY A 639 -13.27 27.01 33.04
C GLY A 639 -11.92 26.57 32.45
N GLY A 640 -11.21 25.70 33.19
CA GLY A 640 -9.87 25.20 32.89
C GLY A 640 -9.85 24.07 31.86
N ALA A 641 -8.85 23.18 31.88
CA ALA A 641 -8.82 22.01 31.01
C ALA A 641 -9.89 20.99 31.43
N SER A 642 -10.59 20.39 30.46
CA SER A 642 -11.50 19.25 30.70
C SER A 642 -11.88 18.54 29.40
N VAL A 643 -12.21 17.27 29.50
CA VAL A 643 -12.98 16.57 28.46
C VAL A 643 -14.43 17.01 28.60
N GLU A 644 -15.00 17.66 27.58
CA GLU A 644 -16.41 18.02 27.53
C GLU A 644 -17.19 17.02 26.69
N THR A 645 -18.17 16.34 27.25
CA THR A 645 -19.11 15.52 26.48
C THR A 645 -20.34 16.36 26.16
N VAL A 646 -20.48 16.80 24.91
CA VAL A 646 -21.63 17.56 24.41
C VAL A 646 -22.71 16.59 23.98
N VAL A 647 -23.92 16.78 24.50
CA VAL A 647 -25.09 15.94 24.20
C VAL A 647 -26.18 16.78 23.54
N ALA A 648 -26.68 16.32 22.40
CA ALA A 648 -27.86 16.88 21.77
C ALA A 648 -29.14 16.26 22.34
N HIS A 649 -30.01 17.13 22.84
CA HIS A 649 -31.33 16.80 23.37
C HIS A 649 -32.42 17.37 22.49
N ASN A 650 -33.58 16.75 22.57
CA ASN A 650 -34.81 17.41 22.15
C ASN A 650 -35.21 18.49 23.17
N ALA A 651 -35.52 19.69 22.70
CA ALA A 651 -36.26 20.67 23.49
C ALA A 651 -37.73 20.66 23.05
N ALA A 652 -38.65 20.48 24.01
CA ALA A 652 -40.01 20.95 23.81
C ALA A 652 -39.93 22.42 23.37
N ASP A 653 -40.65 22.78 22.29
CA ASP A 653 -40.80 24.17 21.90
C ASP A 653 -41.25 24.96 23.15
N THR A 654 -40.73 26.15 23.40
CA THR A 654 -41.32 27.02 24.43
C THR A 654 -42.08 28.13 23.74
N ASN A 655 -43.30 28.38 24.17
CA ASN A 655 -44.02 29.58 23.77
C ASN A 655 -43.23 30.82 24.24
N ALA A 656 -43.50 31.98 23.63
CA ALA A 656 -42.86 33.24 24.03
C ALA A 656 -43.08 33.64 25.51
N ASP A 657 -44.01 32.97 26.21
CA ASP A 657 -44.30 33.11 27.64
C ASP A 657 -43.57 32.09 28.55
N GLY A 658 -42.71 31.24 28.00
CA GLY A 658 -41.93 30.24 28.73
C GLY A 658 -42.66 28.93 29.04
N THR A 659 -43.88 28.73 28.54
CA THR A 659 -44.61 27.45 28.66
C THR A 659 -44.13 26.43 27.63
N ALA A 660 -43.97 25.16 28.03
CA ALA A 660 -43.61 24.07 27.12
C ALA A 660 -44.76 23.78 26.13
N VAL A 661 -44.46 23.84 24.85
CA VAL A 661 -45.25 23.35 23.72
C VAL A 661 -45.04 21.84 23.66
N ASP A 662 -46.12 21.10 23.85
CA ASP A 662 -46.10 19.65 23.80
C ASP A 662 -45.91 19.20 22.34
N LEU A 663 -44.66 18.89 21.97
CA LEU A 663 -44.37 18.28 20.67
C LEU A 663 -44.93 16.86 20.67
N VAL A 664 -45.63 16.52 19.58
CA VAL A 664 -46.15 15.16 19.32
C VAL A 664 -45.02 14.15 19.55
N ALA A 665 -45.31 13.12 20.35
CA ALA A 665 -44.30 12.18 20.86
C ALA A 665 -43.39 11.52 19.80
N GLY A 666 -43.82 11.45 18.52
CA GLY A 666 -43.05 10.90 17.39
C GLY A 666 -41.99 11.82 16.77
N ASN A 667 -41.93 13.09 17.17
CA ASN A 667 -40.89 14.04 16.70
C ASN A 667 -39.80 14.28 17.76
N ARG A 668 -39.57 13.32 18.65
CA ARG A 668 -38.59 13.46 19.73
C ARG A 668 -37.31 12.73 19.38
N ILE A 669 -36.16 13.43 19.42
CA ILE A 669 -34.84 12.78 19.53
C ILE A 669 -34.91 11.93 20.82
N PRO A 670 -34.73 10.60 20.75
CA PRO A 670 -34.85 9.74 21.93
C PRO A 670 -33.84 10.21 22.99
N ALA A 671 -34.30 10.33 24.24
CA ALA A 671 -33.48 10.82 25.35
C ALA A 671 -32.35 9.86 25.80
N ASP A 672 -32.27 8.69 25.16
CA ASP A 672 -31.44 7.54 25.53
C ASP A 672 -30.65 6.98 24.33
N THR A 673 -30.32 7.80 23.33
CA THR A 673 -29.37 7.34 22.29
C THR A 673 -27.97 7.38 22.87
N THR A 674 -27.52 6.26 23.45
CA THR A 674 -26.15 6.09 23.97
C THR A 674 -25.08 6.29 22.89
N ASP A 675 -25.39 6.05 21.61
CA ASP A 675 -24.36 5.93 20.56
C ASP A 675 -24.58 6.82 19.31
N GLY A 676 -25.06 8.05 19.46
CA GLY A 676 -25.10 8.96 18.31
C GLY A 676 -25.25 10.44 18.63
N GLY A 677 -25.94 10.78 19.73
CA GLY A 677 -26.24 12.17 20.09
C GLY A 677 -25.15 12.88 20.90
N GLN A 678 -23.94 12.32 20.99
CA GLN A 678 -22.88 12.85 21.84
C GLN A 678 -21.58 13.05 21.06
N ALA A 679 -20.81 14.05 21.45
CA ALA A 679 -19.44 14.24 20.96
C ALA A 679 -18.55 14.72 22.11
N SER A 680 -17.33 14.19 22.17
CA SER A 680 -16.30 14.67 23.07
C SER A 680 -15.58 15.87 22.45
N VAL A 681 -15.38 16.91 23.23
CA VAL A 681 -14.57 18.08 22.90
C VAL A 681 -13.46 18.17 23.94
N TYR A 682 -12.21 18.04 23.50
CA TYR A 682 -11.07 18.15 24.39
C TYR A 682 -10.70 19.62 24.60
N TRP A 683 -10.94 20.15 25.80
CA TRP A 683 -10.47 21.48 26.17
C TRP A 683 -9.14 21.39 26.88
N VAL A 684 -8.11 21.91 26.24
CA VAL A 684 -6.72 21.65 26.59
C VAL A 684 -6.10 22.83 27.30
N ALA A 685 -5.33 22.58 28.36
CA ALA A 685 -4.44 23.57 28.94
C ALA A 685 -3.06 23.44 28.30
N ALA A 686 -2.38 24.57 28.09
CA ALA A 686 -0.94 24.54 27.83
C ALA A 686 -0.22 23.99 29.06
N LEU A 687 0.76 23.12 28.84
CA LEU A 687 1.58 22.56 29.91
C LEU A 687 2.49 23.65 30.52
N THR A 688 2.45 23.80 31.86
CA THR A 688 3.19 24.84 32.60
C THR A 688 4.12 24.31 33.69
N ALA A 689 4.38 23.00 33.74
CA ALA A 689 5.18 22.35 34.79
C ALA A 689 6.34 21.54 34.21
N ASP A 690 7.46 21.51 34.93
CA ASP A 690 8.73 20.87 34.55
C ASP A 690 8.65 19.33 34.35
N ALA A 691 7.52 18.69 34.68
CA ALA A 691 7.26 17.26 34.46
C ALA A 691 5.75 16.94 34.45
N LEU A 692 5.34 16.05 33.54
CA LEU A 692 4.00 15.44 33.55
C LEU A 692 4.05 14.04 34.15
N THR A 693 2.97 13.66 34.86
CA THR A 693 2.68 12.24 35.11
C THR A 693 2.16 11.61 33.83
N ALA A 694 2.49 10.35 33.57
CA ALA A 694 1.94 9.61 32.45
C ALA A 694 0.40 9.64 32.46
N GLY A 695 -0.19 9.79 31.27
CA GLY A 695 -1.63 9.67 31.05
C GLY A 695 -1.96 9.27 29.62
N ASP A 696 -3.22 8.93 29.40
CA ASP A 696 -3.68 8.40 28.12
C ASP A 696 -3.47 9.41 26.97
N ALA A 697 -3.01 8.93 25.81
CA ALA A 697 -2.93 9.71 24.58
C ALA A 697 -4.35 9.94 24.03
N LEU A 698 -4.87 11.15 24.18
CA LEU A 698 -6.25 11.48 23.81
C LEU A 698 -6.38 11.90 22.34
N VAL A 699 -5.44 12.70 21.84
CA VAL A 699 -5.39 13.18 20.45
C VAL A 699 -3.93 13.36 20.05
N ALA A 700 -3.52 12.81 18.92
CA ALA A 700 -2.24 13.07 18.29
C ALA A 700 -2.45 13.80 16.97
N ASP A 701 -1.75 14.93 16.79
CA ASP A 701 -1.76 15.74 15.58
C ASP A 701 -0.32 15.90 15.09
N ALA A 702 0.07 14.99 14.20
CA ALA A 702 1.40 14.96 13.59
C ALA A 702 1.61 16.14 12.61
N GLU A 703 0.55 16.79 12.11
CA GLU A 703 0.71 17.97 11.25
C GLU A 703 1.20 19.18 12.05
N THR A 704 0.86 19.24 13.34
CA THR A 704 1.23 20.33 14.24
C THR A 704 2.18 19.91 15.37
N ASN A 705 2.74 18.71 15.28
CA ASN A 705 3.58 18.05 16.30
C ASN A 705 3.01 18.20 17.72
N THR A 706 1.70 17.99 17.84
CA THR A 706 0.95 18.24 19.06
C THR A 706 0.34 16.95 19.58
N LEU A 707 0.50 16.71 20.88
CA LEU A 707 -0.09 15.59 21.59
C LEU A 707 -0.94 16.10 22.75
N ILE A 708 -2.16 15.59 22.86
CA ILE A 708 -3.05 15.83 23.98
C ILE A 708 -3.02 14.63 24.90
N ILE A 709 -2.55 14.83 26.13
CA ILE A 709 -2.37 13.77 27.12
C ILE A 709 -3.39 13.97 28.26
N SER A 710 -3.98 12.89 28.74
CA SER A 710 -4.88 12.90 29.89
C SER A 710 -4.11 13.23 31.18
N SER A 711 -4.75 13.94 32.12
CA SER A 711 -4.12 14.23 33.42
C SER A 711 -5.16 14.41 34.51
N ALA A 712 -4.72 14.33 35.77
CA ALA A 712 -5.58 14.58 36.93
C ALA A 712 -6.21 15.99 36.95
N ASN A 713 -5.64 16.95 36.22
CA ASN A 713 -6.15 18.32 36.11
C ASN A 713 -6.85 18.60 34.76
N GLY A 714 -7.12 17.56 33.97
CA GLY A 714 -7.71 17.64 32.63
C GLY A 714 -6.68 17.53 31.50
N PRO A 715 -7.13 17.48 30.23
CA PRO A 715 -6.26 17.29 29.07
C PRO A 715 -5.18 18.38 28.96
N GLN A 716 -3.94 17.98 28.75
CA GLN A 716 -2.80 18.89 28.60
C GLN A 716 -2.25 18.79 27.19
N LEU A 717 -1.94 19.93 26.60
CA LEU A 717 -1.28 20.02 25.31
C LEU A 717 0.22 20.00 25.52
N VAL A 718 0.87 19.04 24.88
CA VAL A 718 2.32 18.91 24.77
C VAL A 718 2.68 19.06 23.31
N ARG A 719 3.76 19.77 23.04
CA ARG A 719 4.38 19.81 21.71
C ARG A 719 5.61 18.95 21.77
N TYR A 720 5.88 18.23 20.72
CA TYR A 720 7.12 17.49 20.59
C TYR A 720 7.86 18.00 19.37
N ASP A 721 9.17 17.86 19.37
CA ASP A 721 9.98 18.15 18.20
C ASP A 721 11.10 17.13 18.02
N ASP A 722 11.89 17.31 16.97
CA ASP A 722 12.96 16.36 16.63
C ASP A 722 14.13 16.37 17.64
N ASN A 723 14.18 17.33 18.55
CA ASN A 723 15.20 17.40 19.60
C ASN A 723 14.81 16.57 20.84
N ASP A 724 13.57 16.11 20.92
CA ASP A 724 13.07 15.24 22.00
C ASP A 724 13.48 13.76 21.81
N GLN A 725 13.40 12.99 22.90
CA GLN A 725 13.66 11.55 22.91
C GLN A 725 12.35 10.78 22.99
N PHE A 726 12.11 9.88 22.04
CA PHE A 726 10.88 9.08 22.00
C PHE A 726 11.19 7.63 22.34
N ILE A 727 10.43 7.01 23.23
CA ILE A 727 10.59 5.61 23.64
C ILE A 727 9.22 4.95 23.49
N VAL A 728 9.19 3.77 22.88
CA VAL A 728 7.96 2.96 22.76
C VAL A 728 8.13 1.65 23.51
N ASN A 729 7.24 1.43 24.48
CA ASN A 729 7.11 0.19 25.22
C ASN A 729 5.88 -0.56 24.69
N ASP A 730 6.08 -1.30 23.59
CA ASP A 730 5.06 -2.19 23.04
C ASP A 730 5.35 -3.63 23.49
N ALA A 731 4.50 -4.14 24.38
CA ALA A 731 4.67 -5.48 24.95
C ALA A 731 4.31 -6.61 23.95
N THR A 732 3.76 -6.29 22.78
CA THR A 732 3.22 -7.24 21.80
C THR A 732 4.09 -7.45 20.57
N VAL A 733 4.91 -6.46 20.18
CA VAL A 733 5.66 -6.48 18.91
C VAL A 733 7.16 -6.74 19.07
N ASP A 734 7.81 -6.28 20.15
CA ASP A 734 9.23 -6.62 20.42
C ASP A 734 9.66 -6.30 21.87
N PRO A 735 10.00 -7.29 22.72
CA PRO A 735 10.51 -7.02 24.07
C PRO A 735 11.86 -6.27 24.09
N ALA A 736 12.58 -6.17 22.95
CA ALA A 736 13.87 -5.49 22.84
C ALA A 736 13.80 -3.96 22.67
N LEU A 737 12.63 -3.39 22.34
CA LEU A 737 12.45 -1.93 22.18
C LEU A 737 12.17 -1.21 23.50
N THR A 738 11.91 -1.95 24.57
CA THR A 738 11.80 -1.37 25.91
C THR A 738 13.14 -0.70 26.26
N SER A 739 13.15 0.63 26.39
CA SER A 739 14.30 1.50 26.73
C SER A 739 15.27 1.95 25.62
N VAL A 740 14.93 1.83 24.32
CA VAL A 740 15.73 2.41 23.21
C VAL A 740 15.00 3.62 22.58
N PRO A 741 15.66 4.79 22.43
CA PRO A 741 15.07 5.91 21.71
C PRO A 741 14.78 5.57 20.24
N ILE A 742 13.60 5.96 19.76
CA ILE A 742 13.13 5.82 18.37
C ILE A 742 13.01 7.19 17.71
N THR A 743 12.75 7.19 16.41
CA THR A 743 12.57 8.41 15.63
C THR A 743 11.22 9.08 15.91
N LEU A 744 11.11 10.40 15.72
CA LEU A 744 9.82 11.09 15.83
C LEU A 744 8.78 10.47 14.89
N ALA A 745 9.15 10.26 13.62
CA ALA A 745 8.27 9.62 12.64
C ALA A 745 7.82 8.22 13.07
N ARG A 746 8.67 7.45 13.74
CA ARG A 746 8.30 6.12 14.27
C ARG A 746 7.38 6.25 15.47
N PHE A 747 7.60 7.23 16.33
CA PHE A 747 6.72 7.54 17.47
C PHE A 747 5.31 7.94 16.98
N GLU A 748 5.22 8.80 15.97
CA GLU A 748 3.96 9.18 15.33
C GLU A 748 3.26 8.00 14.65
N GLN A 749 4.01 7.08 14.04
CA GLN A 749 3.43 5.84 13.50
C GLN A 749 2.76 4.99 14.57
N TYR A 750 3.37 4.88 15.77
CA TYR A 750 2.75 4.16 16.88
C TYR A 750 1.52 4.91 17.41
N LEU A 751 1.59 6.24 17.54
CA LEU A 751 0.43 7.06 17.92
C LEU A 751 -0.73 6.98 16.91
N ALA A 752 -0.43 6.83 15.62
CA ALA A 752 -1.43 6.73 14.55
C ALA A 752 -1.99 5.30 14.38
N ALA A 753 -1.24 4.27 14.79
CA ALA A 753 -1.66 2.87 14.70
C ALA A 753 -2.74 2.52 15.73
N ASP A 754 -2.79 3.19 16.88
CA ASP A 754 -3.82 3.00 17.89
C ASP A 754 -4.98 4.00 17.75
N THR A 755 -6.13 3.50 17.28
CA THR A 755 -7.38 4.29 17.21
C THR A 755 -8.22 4.20 18.48
N SER A 756 -7.79 3.40 19.46
CA SER A 756 -8.55 3.11 20.69
C SER A 756 -8.22 4.04 21.86
N ASN A 757 -7.26 4.97 21.67
CA ASN A 757 -6.82 6.00 22.61
C ASN A 757 -6.57 5.51 24.04
N ASN A 758 -6.14 4.25 24.18
CA ASN A 758 -5.90 3.58 25.45
C ASN A 758 -4.40 3.50 25.82
N ASP A 759 -3.54 3.99 24.94
CA ASP A 759 -2.10 4.07 25.14
C ASP A 759 -1.71 5.16 26.14
N ASP A 760 -0.72 4.88 26.98
CA ASP A 760 -0.26 5.78 28.03
C ASP A 760 1.04 6.49 27.62
N VAL A 761 1.06 7.82 27.69
CA VAL A 761 2.25 8.63 27.36
C VAL A 761 2.79 9.33 28.60
N GLY A 762 3.99 8.92 29.00
CA GLY A 762 4.80 9.62 29.99
C GLY A 762 5.68 10.68 29.34
N VAL A 763 5.77 11.87 29.95
CA VAL A 763 6.68 12.94 29.51
C VAL A 763 7.61 13.33 30.66
N ALA A 764 8.92 13.13 30.47
CA ALA A 764 9.96 13.52 31.42
C ALA A 764 10.70 14.77 30.94
N SER A 765 10.97 15.71 31.87
CA SER A 765 11.69 16.97 31.67
C SER A 765 11.21 17.75 30.44
N TYR A 766 10.12 18.51 30.60
CA TYR A 766 9.52 19.28 29.51
C TYR A 766 9.36 20.75 29.85
N ASP A 767 9.92 21.61 29.00
CA ASP A 767 9.77 23.06 29.00
C ASP A 767 9.28 23.57 27.64
N SER A 768 7.98 23.82 27.54
CA SER A 768 7.35 24.40 26.32
C SER A 768 7.90 25.76 25.87
N THR A 769 8.73 26.42 26.68
CA THR A 769 9.30 27.75 26.39
C THR A 769 10.75 27.69 25.93
N ASP A 770 11.40 26.53 26.05
CA ASP A 770 12.77 26.30 25.64
C ASP A 770 12.80 25.22 24.55
N SER A 771 12.89 25.65 23.29
CA SER A 771 13.03 24.73 22.14
C SER A 771 14.38 24.00 22.09
N SER A 772 15.23 24.15 23.11
CA SER A 772 16.46 23.37 23.27
C SER A 772 16.36 22.35 24.40
N ASP A 773 15.24 22.31 25.12
CA ASP A 773 14.94 21.24 26.06
C ASP A 773 14.83 19.91 25.30
N VAL A 774 15.24 18.82 25.95
CA VAL A 774 15.20 17.46 25.39
C VAL A 774 14.25 16.68 26.27
N ALA A 775 12.96 16.74 25.96
CA ALA A 775 11.96 15.99 26.69
C ALA A 775 12.01 14.52 26.29
N THR A 776 11.72 13.63 27.24
CA THR A 776 11.60 12.20 26.95
C THR A 776 10.14 11.79 26.96
N PHE A 777 9.61 11.42 25.80
CA PHE A 777 8.28 10.85 25.63
C PHE A 777 8.38 9.33 25.67
N THR A 778 7.63 8.71 26.58
CA THR A 778 7.53 7.26 26.69
C THR A 778 6.10 6.84 26.41
N LEU A 779 5.83 6.32 25.21
CA LEU A 779 4.56 5.72 24.84
C LEU A 779 4.56 4.26 25.30
N THR A 780 3.57 3.89 26.09
CA THR A 780 3.31 2.51 26.48
C THR A 780 2.08 2.03 25.71
N VAL A 781 2.30 1.14 24.75
CA VAL A 781 1.23 0.65 23.88
C VAL A 781 0.47 -0.43 24.63
N ALA A 782 -0.81 -0.20 24.87
CA ALA A 782 -1.68 -1.20 25.47
C ALA A 782 -2.15 -2.19 24.40
N ALA A 783 -2.25 -3.47 24.76
CA ALA A 783 -2.86 -4.44 23.85
C ALA A 783 -4.34 -4.12 23.68
N ASN A 784 -4.82 -3.96 22.44
CA ASN A 784 -6.23 -3.82 22.11
C ASN A 784 -7.01 -5.06 22.61
N THR A 785 -7.64 -4.96 23.78
CA THR A 785 -8.44 -6.06 24.39
C THR A 785 -9.85 -6.15 23.85
#